data_AF-A0A5J6PZV2-F1
#
_entry.id   AF-A0A5J6PZV2-F1
#
_cell.length_a   1.000
_cell.length_b   1.000
_cell.length_c   1.000
_cell.angle_alpha   90.00
_cell.angle_beta   90.00
_cell.angle_gamma   90.00
#
_symmetry.space_group_name_H-M   'P 1'
#
loop_
_entity.id
_entity.type
_entity.pdbx_description
1 polymer ?
#
loop_
_entity_poly.entity_id
_entity_poly.type
_entity_poly.pdbx_seq_one_letter_code
_entity_poly.pdbx_strand_id
1 'polypeptide(L)'
;MKNIKADIEGLAGLTADATKRFLRQWNELAPLHETFIERLATTYATQLLGDTPSREIWAAQPGLGKTTTLRFFLLETIKGWRTGEIPKDRGIMVCSNQVTELEDHVLFLQDQLGEAVVPEIGLYHTKTEVKGFQPRVERVSYDALSQYPIVFCTQSLLRRKGTSLHHRRSNAESQISDLCFYGGQVRLLCWDEEAIATSATHLSLSMLRIFRERHGQLPLESLDVLVDRVLDPFLAKVKAASLDSSKPSTMVSVPELEAYPSGRDRHDVEKVLSSEKCKKKYGDDVVKHAKVLAQWSGQSGLIRFLTNNATDSSEELVMKHVVEVPDALDRAVVTDASALTSRLIQLDPSLQPSPFIREYGKQLKRYDNLTLYVMRRAAGKSRFLEGDEISPEWRGLAKEVIPKIRDHSPAGDCLVVTFRGSGKDSDGCRNTRHIHQALESSGISTEGIHYTTYGKHKATNEYRDCTSVVLLGTYHYDERVVSSLARAQTRTPEKQVADYTTREILNSQTAADIQQALSRGMCRSVMKAADIIQAKPMVGFVALSSREQHGVLELLEEAFPGIRILDYETLRPISLVDTMSTTELTARCLADHLHSLPPATSRKRASVRVEVERLTERSVTPKIWRDAEKRVVSKKMARDWKIKGHSWTNC
;
A
#
# COMPACT_ATOMS: atom_id res chain seq x y z
N MET A 1 -31.63 14.07 28.03
CA MET A 1 -30.57 13.56 27.15
C MET A 1 -30.26 14.64 26.12
N LYS A 2 -29.01 15.12 26.02
CA LYS A 2 -28.60 16.03 24.93
C LYS A 2 -28.95 15.37 23.59
N ASN A 3 -29.38 16.16 22.61
CA ASN A 3 -29.73 15.65 21.30
C ASN A 3 -28.45 15.37 20.49
N ILE A 4 -27.84 14.20 20.70
CA ILE A 4 -26.57 13.78 20.06
C ILE A 4 -26.62 13.96 18.54
N LYS A 5 -27.79 13.73 17.92
CA LYS A 5 -27.98 13.93 16.49
C LYS A 5 -27.78 15.39 16.07
N ALA A 6 -28.36 16.33 16.82
CA ALA A 6 -28.18 17.76 16.55
C ALA A 6 -26.72 18.20 16.76
N ASP A 7 -26.04 17.64 17.77
CA ASP A 7 -24.62 17.92 18.01
C ASP A 7 -23.74 17.41 16.85
N ILE A 8 -24.03 16.22 16.31
CA ILE A 8 -23.36 15.66 15.12
C ILE A 8 -23.60 16.54 13.90
N GLU A 9 -24.86 16.89 13.62
CA GLU A 9 -25.24 17.72 12.47
C GLU A 9 -24.61 19.12 12.55
N GLY A 10 -24.57 19.72 13.74
CA GLY A 10 -23.93 21.01 14.00
C GLY A 10 -22.43 20.99 13.72
N LEU A 11 -21.69 20.06 14.33
CA LEU A 11 -20.24 19.94 14.13
C LEU A 11 -19.89 19.62 12.67
N ALA A 12 -20.65 18.72 12.03
CA ALA A 12 -20.46 18.36 10.63
C ALA A 12 -20.72 19.54 9.69
N GLY A 13 -21.80 20.30 9.91
CA GLY A 13 -22.16 21.48 9.12
C GLY A 13 -21.09 22.57 9.19
N LEU A 14 -20.65 22.93 10.41
CA LEU A 14 -19.58 23.91 10.61
C LEU A 14 -18.27 23.50 9.91
N THR A 15 -17.89 22.23 10.09
CA THR A 15 -16.70 21.64 9.44
C THR A 15 -16.79 21.72 7.91
N ALA A 16 -17.93 21.30 7.35
CA ALA A 16 -18.13 21.25 5.91
C ALA A 16 -18.13 22.65 5.30
N ASP A 17 -18.81 23.61 5.93
CA ASP A 17 -18.90 24.99 5.43
C ASP A 17 -17.55 25.70 5.47
N ALA A 18 -16.77 25.53 6.54
CA ALA A 18 -15.43 26.08 6.64
C ALA A 18 -14.50 25.45 5.58
N THR A 19 -14.58 24.14 5.39
CA THR A 19 -13.81 23.41 4.37
C THR A 19 -14.16 23.89 2.96
N LYS A 20 -15.45 23.98 2.63
CA LYS A 20 -15.93 24.46 1.32
C LYS A 20 -15.46 25.89 1.06
N ARG A 21 -15.58 26.79 2.05
CA ARG A 21 -15.12 28.18 1.96
C ARG A 21 -13.61 28.27 1.69
N PHE A 22 -12.81 27.49 2.40
CA PHE A 22 -11.35 27.45 2.20
C PHE A 22 -10.99 26.93 0.81
N LEU A 23 -11.58 25.81 0.38
CA LEU A 23 -11.25 25.22 -0.91
C LEU A 23 -11.67 26.10 -2.09
N ARG A 24 -12.77 26.87 -1.98
CA ARG A 24 -13.20 27.83 -3.01
C ARG A 24 -12.19 28.94 -3.32
N GLN A 25 -11.22 29.18 -2.43
CA GLN A 25 -10.13 30.13 -2.70
C GLN A 25 -9.13 29.61 -3.72
N TRP A 26 -9.05 28.28 -3.90
CA TRP A 26 -8.02 27.62 -4.70
C TRP A 26 -8.61 26.78 -5.85
N ASN A 27 -9.86 26.33 -5.68
CA ASN A 27 -10.51 25.37 -6.56
C ASN A 27 -11.99 25.72 -6.75
N GLU A 28 -12.55 25.29 -7.86
CA GLU A 28 -14.00 25.28 -8.06
C GLU A 28 -14.60 23.97 -7.51
N LEU A 29 -15.64 24.09 -6.68
CA LEU A 29 -16.32 22.93 -6.10
C LEU A 29 -17.57 22.60 -6.93
N ALA A 30 -17.67 21.36 -7.40
CA ALA A 30 -18.90 20.84 -8.00
C ALA A 30 -19.85 20.30 -6.91
N PRO A 31 -21.17 20.21 -7.16
CA PRO A 31 -22.15 19.75 -6.17
C PRO A 31 -21.81 18.39 -5.52
N LEU A 32 -21.32 17.43 -6.31
CA LEU A 32 -20.92 16.11 -5.79
C LEU A 32 -19.68 16.19 -4.89
N HIS A 33 -18.78 17.13 -5.16
CA HIS A 33 -17.59 17.38 -4.32
C HIS A 33 -17.98 18.05 -3.00
N GLU A 34 -18.94 18.97 -3.02
CA GLU A 34 -19.51 19.55 -1.79
C GLU A 34 -20.19 18.47 -0.93
N THR A 35 -20.98 17.60 -1.57
CA THR A 35 -21.60 16.46 -0.90
C THR A 35 -20.55 15.52 -0.29
N PHE A 36 -19.44 15.28 -1.00
CA PHE A 36 -18.32 14.49 -0.46
C PHE A 36 -17.75 15.11 0.82
N ILE A 37 -17.50 16.42 0.84
CA ILE A 37 -16.98 17.13 2.02
C ILE A 37 -17.95 17.01 3.20
N GLU A 38 -19.25 17.21 2.95
CA GLU A 38 -20.31 17.09 3.95
C GLU A 38 -20.40 15.69 4.55
N ARG A 39 -20.33 14.66 3.70
CA ARG A 39 -20.38 13.26 4.15
C ARG A 39 -19.13 12.87 4.94
N LEU A 40 -17.94 13.32 4.51
CA LEU A 40 -16.70 13.07 5.26
C LEU A 40 -16.72 13.78 6.62
N ALA A 41 -17.16 15.04 6.68
CA ALA A 41 -17.33 15.78 7.94
C ALA A 41 -18.33 15.10 8.87
N THR A 42 -19.45 14.61 8.32
CA THR A 42 -20.47 13.84 9.06
C THR A 42 -19.87 12.57 9.66
N THR A 43 -19.03 11.84 8.91
CA THR A 43 -18.37 10.64 9.44
C THR A 43 -17.44 10.99 10.60
N TYR A 44 -16.61 12.03 10.49
CA TYR A 44 -15.76 12.45 11.61
C TYR A 44 -16.57 12.79 12.87
N ALA A 45 -17.62 13.60 12.72
CA ALA A 45 -18.50 13.97 13.82
C ALA A 45 -19.24 12.75 14.41
N THR A 46 -19.70 11.82 13.56
CA THR A 46 -20.37 10.59 14.00
C THR A 46 -19.42 9.67 14.77
N GLN A 47 -18.19 9.48 14.30
CA GLN A 47 -17.22 8.64 15.01
C GLN A 47 -16.83 9.23 16.36
N LEU A 48 -16.67 10.56 16.43
CA LEU A 48 -16.36 11.25 17.69
C LEU A 48 -17.53 11.21 18.66
N LEU A 49 -18.73 11.59 18.21
CA LEU A 49 -19.85 11.89 19.09
C LEU A 49 -20.90 10.78 19.22
N GLY A 50 -21.05 9.94 18.20
CA GLY A 50 -22.06 8.89 18.12
C GLY A 50 -21.69 7.62 18.86
N ASP A 51 -22.66 6.72 18.99
CA ASP A 51 -22.53 5.51 19.82
C ASP A 51 -22.07 4.28 19.04
N THR A 52 -22.27 4.23 17.72
CA THR A 52 -21.88 3.09 16.89
C THR A 52 -20.44 3.25 16.38
N PRO A 53 -19.47 2.43 16.83
CA PRO A 53 -18.12 2.48 16.30
C PRO A 53 -18.06 1.92 14.88
N SER A 54 -17.28 2.54 14.00
CA SER A 54 -16.89 1.93 12.73
C SER A 54 -15.51 2.39 12.28
N ARG A 55 -14.83 1.52 11.53
CA ARG A 55 -13.59 1.87 10.81
C ARG A 55 -13.92 2.05 9.34
N GLU A 56 -14.05 3.30 8.93
CA GLU A 56 -14.45 3.66 7.58
C GLU A 56 -13.25 4.13 6.75
N ILE A 57 -13.16 3.63 5.52
CA ILE A 57 -12.15 4.06 4.55
C ILE A 57 -12.74 4.99 3.50
N TRP A 58 -12.12 6.16 3.39
CA TRP A 58 -12.50 7.28 2.54
C TRP A 58 -11.48 7.44 1.41
N ALA A 59 -11.58 6.54 0.44
CA ALA A 59 -10.61 6.37 -0.64
C ALA A 59 -10.79 7.36 -1.81
N ALA A 60 -11.03 8.64 -1.50
CA ALA A 60 -11.21 9.67 -2.52
C ALA A 60 -9.87 10.08 -3.15
N GLN A 61 -9.91 10.52 -4.41
CA GLN A 61 -8.70 10.91 -5.14
C GLN A 61 -7.97 12.12 -4.50
N PRO A 62 -6.68 12.32 -4.80
CA PRO A 62 -5.92 13.47 -4.32
C PRO A 62 -6.47 14.81 -4.85
N GLY A 63 -6.39 15.84 -4.01
CA GLY A 63 -6.89 17.19 -4.31
C GLY A 63 -8.34 17.45 -3.88
N LEU A 64 -9.08 16.44 -3.43
CA LEU A 64 -10.49 16.59 -3.03
C LEU A 64 -10.71 17.14 -1.61
N GLY A 65 -9.67 17.59 -0.91
CA GLY A 65 -9.82 18.24 0.40
C GLY A 65 -9.96 17.31 1.61
N LYS A 66 -9.51 16.05 1.53
CA LYS A 66 -9.50 15.10 2.67
C LYS A 66 -8.80 15.67 3.91
N THR A 67 -7.52 16.04 3.75
CA THR A 67 -6.69 16.63 4.81
C THR A 67 -7.24 17.98 5.28
N THR A 68 -7.81 18.78 4.38
CA THR A 68 -8.46 20.06 4.71
C THR A 68 -9.71 19.85 5.58
N THR A 69 -10.53 18.86 5.25
CA THR A 69 -11.73 18.50 6.03
C THR A 69 -11.34 18.07 7.44
N LEU A 70 -10.29 17.24 7.59
CA LEU A 70 -9.74 16.87 8.89
C LEU A 70 -9.28 18.10 9.69
N ARG A 71 -8.57 19.03 9.06
CA ARG A 71 -8.08 20.26 9.72
C ARG A 71 -9.23 21.11 10.28
N PHE A 72 -10.27 21.36 9.48
CA PHE A 72 -11.43 22.11 9.96
C PHE A 72 -12.26 21.33 10.98
N PHE A 73 -12.35 20.00 10.87
CA PHE A 73 -12.98 19.17 11.89
C PHE A 73 -12.30 19.33 13.26
N LEU A 74 -10.96 19.29 13.29
CA LEU A 74 -10.21 19.49 14.53
C LEU A 74 -10.38 20.92 15.07
N LEU A 75 -10.37 21.94 14.19
CA LEU A 75 -10.57 23.33 14.57
C LEU A 75 -11.94 23.54 15.24
N GLU A 76 -13.01 23.09 14.61
CA GLU A 76 -14.37 23.23 15.13
C GLU A 76 -14.60 22.37 16.39
N THR A 77 -13.90 21.22 16.50
CA THR A 77 -13.91 20.42 17.72
C THR A 77 -13.29 21.17 18.90
N ILE A 78 -12.12 21.80 18.70
CA ILE A 78 -11.45 22.60 19.74
C ILE A 78 -12.35 23.76 20.18
N LYS A 79 -12.96 24.48 19.23
CA LYS A 79 -13.92 25.55 19.55
C LYS A 79 -15.09 25.02 20.38
N GLY A 80 -15.69 23.91 19.97
CA GLY A 80 -16.79 23.27 20.71
C GLY A 80 -16.39 22.79 22.11
N TRP A 81 -15.15 22.35 22.33
CA TRP A 81 -14.64 22.04 23.67
C TRP A 81 -14.47 23.28 24.55
N ARG A 82 -14.02 24.40 23.97
CA ARG A 82 -13.84 25.66 24.70
C ARG A 82 -15.16 26.29 25.10
N THR A 83 -16.20 26.15 24.27
CA THR A 83 -17.56 26.62 24.57
C THR A 83 -18.36 25.64 25.45
N GLY A 84 -17.91 24.39 25.58
CA GLY A 84 -18.62 23.34 26.32
C GLY A 84 -19.76 22.67 25.53
N GLU A 85 -19.86 22.95 24.22
CA GLU A 85 -20.79 22.29 23.31
C GLU A 85 -20.42 20.81 23.14
N ILE A 86 -19.13 20.53 22.99
CA ILE A 86 -18.58 19.18 22.83
C ILE A 86 -17.99 18.69 24.17
N PRO A 87 -18.22 17.43 24.58
CA PRO A 87 -17.57 16.85 25.74
C PRO A 87 -16.05 16.70 25.56
N LYS A 88 -15.27 17.13 26.55
CA LYS A 88 -13.79 17.07 26.51
C LYS A 88 -13.23 15.67 26.69
N ASP A 89 -13.98 14.72 27.27
CA ASP A 89 -13.60 13.33 27.55
C ASP A 89 -13.43 12.44 26.31
N ARG A 90 -13.38 13.03 25.11
CA ARG A 90 -13.34 12.33 23.83
C ARG A 90 -12.01 12.56 23.13
N GLY A 91 -11.00 11.73 23.45
CA GLY A 91 -9.67 11.84 22.85
C GLY A 91 -9.65 11.58 21.35
N ILE A 92 -8.87 12.36 20.59
CA ILE A 92 -8.65 12.21 19.15
C ILE A 92 -7.17 11.91 18.91
N MET A 93 -6.89 10.89 18.12
CA MET A 93 -5.55 10.58 17.65
C MET A 93 -5.46 10.82 16.15
N VAL A 94 -4.51 11.62 15.72
CA VAL A 94 -4.22 11.89 14.31
C VAL A 94 -2.89 11.26 13.93
N CYS A 95 -2.94 10.34 12.99
CA CYS A 95 -1.77 9.61 12.51
C CYS A 95 -1.46 9.93 11.05
N SER A 96 -0.20 10.29 10.78
CA SER A 96 0.38 10.39 9.43
C SER A 96 1.73 9.68 9.39
N ASN A 97 2.19 9.36 8.18
CA ASN A 97 3.51 8.79 7.94
C ASN A 97 4.67 9.81 8.13
N GLN A 98 4.42 11.11 7.95
CA GLN A 98 5.47 12.14 8.03
C GLN A 98 5.25 13.10 9.17
N VAL A 99 6.34 13.42 9.87
CA VAL A 99 6.33 14.43 10.93
C VAL A 99 5.96 15.81 10.38
N THR A 100 6.41 16.16 9.17
CA THR A 100 6.11 17.46 8.56
C THR A 100 4.62 17.66 8.29
N GLU A 101 3.89 16.61 7.92
CA GLU A 101 2.44 16.70 7.73
C GLU A 101 1.71 16.91 9.07
N LEU A 102 2.15 16.22 10.13
CA LEU A 102 1.64 16.42 11.48
C LEU A 102 1.87 17.86 11.95
N GLU A 103 3.08 18.40 11.75
CA GLU A 103 3.39 19.80 12.03
C GLU A 103 2.50 20.75 11.22
N ASP A 104 2.24 20.47 9.94
CA ASP A 104 1.37 21.32 9.12
C ASP A 104 -0.07 21.34 9.65
N HIS A 105 -0.55 20.26 10.28
CA HIS A 105 -1.83 20.28 10.98
C HIS A 105 -1.80 21.18 12.22
N VAL A 106 -0.74 21.09 13.05
CA VAL A 106 -0.62 21.90 14.26
C VAL A 106 -0.47 23.38 13.90
N LEU A 107 0.41 23.71 12.95
CA LEU A 107 0.63 25.08 12.47
C LEU A 107 -0.66 25.68 11.88
N PHE A 108 -1.44 24.89 11.13
CA PHE A 108 -2.75 25.33 10.66
C PHE A 108 -3.69 25.67 11.82
N LEU A 109 -3.74 24.83 12.86
CA LEU A 109 -4.62 25.05 14.01
C LEU A 109 -4.18 26.26 14.84
N GLN A 110 -2.87 26.44 15.05
CA GLN A 110 -2.27 27.62 15.68
C GLN A 110 -2.65 28.91 14.94
N ASP A 111 -2.47 28.93 13.62
CA ASP A 111 -2.81 30.06 12.76
C ASP A 111 -4.32 30.40 12.83
N GLN A 112 -5.19 29.40 12.65
CA GLN A 112 -6.64 29.62 12.64
C GLN A 112 -7.23 29.97 14.01
N LEU A 113 -6.56 29.62 15.10
CA LEU A 113 -6.94 30.01 16.47
C LEU A 113 -6.28 31.32 16.91
N GLY A 114 -5.28 31.81 16.19
CA GLY A 114 -4.49 32.99 16.59
C GLY A 114 -3.62 32.76 17.82
N GLU A 115 -3.18 31.51 18.04
CA GLU A 115 -2.46 31.08 19.24
C GLU A 115 -1.14 30.40 18.87
N ALA A 116 -0.03 30.83 19.50
CA ALA A 116 1.26 30.18 19.31
C ALA A 116 1.30 28.76 19.91
N VAL A 117 0.50 28.49 20.95
CA VAL A 117 0.42 27.18 21.60
C VAL A 117 -1.04 26.88 21.86
N VAL A 118 -1.50 25.73 21.37
CA VAL A 118 -2.88 25.25 21.55
C VAL A 118 -2.87 24.17 22.63
N PRO A 119 -3.36 24.44 23.85
CA PRO A 119 -3.23 23.52 24.99
C PRO A 119 -3.96 22.18 24.79
N GLU A 120 -4.90 22.12 23.86
CA GLU A 120 -5.60 20.89 23.48
C GLU A 120 -4.75 19.92 22.64
N ILE A 121 -3.59 20.35 22.13
CA ILE A 121 -2.81 19.63 21.12
C ILE A 121 -1.45 19.17 21.67
N GLY A 122 -1.18 17.86 21.55
CA GLY A 122 0.13 17.28 21.77
C GLY A 122 0.72 16.66 20.50
N LEU A 123 1.93 17.06 20.11
CA LEU A 123 2.67 16.45 19.00
C LEU A 123 3.78 15.53 19.52
N TYR A 124 3.74 14.25 19.15
CA TYR A 124 4.81 13.30 19.50
C TYR A 124 5.39 12.58 18.29
N HIS A 125 6.73 12.57 18.23
CA HIS A 125 7.50 11.73 17.32
C HIS A 125 8.88 11.40 17.90
N THR A 126 9.46 10.29 17.45
CA THR A 126 10.82 9.88 17.84
C THR A 126 11.90 10.36 16.88
N LYS A 127 11.53 11.05 15.78
CA LYS A 127 12.50 11.60 14.82
C LYS A 127 13.36 12.63 15.56
N THR A 128 14.66 12.37 15.65
CA THR A 128 15.65 13.30 16.20
C THR A 128 16.05 14.32 15.14
N GLU A 129 16.61 15.45 15.57
CA GLU A 129 17.27 16.38 14.65
C GLU A 129 18.37 15.62 13.89
N VAL A 130 18.21 15.56 12.57
CA VAL A 130 19.18 14.99 11.62
C VAL A 130 19.42 16.04 10.56
N LYS A 131 20.59 16.03 9.91
CA LYS A 131 20.92 17.00 8.84
C LYS A 131 19.77 17.09 7.83
N GLY A 132 19.08 18.24 7.81
CA GLY A 132 17.95 18.54 6.91
C GLY A 132 16.54 18.41 7.50
N PHE A 133 16.38 18.03 8.78
CA PHE A 133 15.08 18.09 9.46
C PHE A 133 15.19 18.92 10.74
N GLN A 134 14.54 20.08 10.74
CA GLN A 134 14.36 20.94 11.91
C GLN A 134 12.88 20.94 12.28
N PRO A 135 12.51 20.47 13.49
CA PRO A 135 11.13 20.53 13.95
C PRO A 135 10.62 21.98 13.94
N ARG A 136 9.42 22.20 13.40
CA ARG A 136 8.75 23.51 13.39
C ARG A 136 7.81 23.69 14.59
N VAL A 137 7.47 22.60 15.25
CA VAL A 137 6.53 22.55 16.37
C VAL A 137 7.21 21.81 17.52
N GLU A 138 7.02 22.31 18.73
CA GLU A 138 7.56 21.66 19.94
C GLU A 138 6.93 20.28 20.13
N ARG A 139 7.78 19.28 20.39
CA ARG A 139 7.34 17.92 20.71
C ARG A 139 7.00 17.81 22.18
N VAL A 140 5.92 17.09 22.49
CA VAL A 140 5.57 16.72 23.87
C VAL A 140 6.29 15.41 24.25
N SER A 141 6.57 15.23 25.53
CA SER A 141 7.10 13.96 26.02
C SER A 141 6.03 12.87 25.93
N TYR A 142 6.45 11.60 25.86
CA TYR A 142 5.51 10.48 25.80
C TYR A 142 4.58 10.46 27.01
N ASP A 143 5.12 10.70 28.21
CA ASP A 143 4.36 10.64 29.47
C ASP A 143 3.35 11.80 29.59
N ALA A 144 3.65 12.94 28.97
CA ALA A 144 2.77 14.10 28.95
C ALA A 144 1.61 13.96 27.97
N LEU A 145 1.64 12.99 27.02
CA LEU A 145 0.59 12.83 26.03
C LEU A 145 -0.80 12.72 26.66
N SER A 146 -0.88 12.14 27.86
CA SER A 146 -2.15 11.95 28.57
C SER A 146 -2.93 13.22 28.91
N GLN A 147 -2.26 14.37 28.86
CA GLN A 147 -2.82 15.67 29.18
C GLN A 147 -3.52 16.32 27.98
N TYR A 148 -3.31 15.79 26.76
CA TYR A 148 -3.77 16.40 25.51
C TYR A 148 -4.95 15.63 24.92
N PRO A 149 -6.12 16.27 24.73
CA PRO A 149 -7.28 15.64 24.10
C PRO A 149 -7.07 15.36 22.61
N ILE A 150 -6.18 16.07 21.92
CA ILE A 150 -5.77 15.76 20.54
C ILE A 150 -4.29 15.40 20.53
N VAL A 151 -3.97 14.20 20.05
CA VAL A 151 -2.59 13.73 19.89
C VAL A 151 -2.26 13.54 18.41
N PHE A 152 -1.24 14.24 17.93
CA PHE A 152 -0.61 14.00 16.64
C PHE A 152 0.58 13.08 16.83
N CYS A 153 0.61 11.96 16.10
CA CYS A 153 1.74 11.04 16.15
C CYS A 153 1.99 10.33 14.82
N THR A 154 3.19 9.80 14.62
CA THR A 154 3.49 9.03 13.41
C THR A 154 2.80 7.67 13.44
N GLN A 155 2.32 7.16 12.31
CA GLN A 155 1.77 5.79 12.22
C GLN A 155 2.74 4.72 12.77
N SER A 156 4.04 4.90 12.55
CA SER A 156 5.09 4.00 13.08
C SER A 156 5.08 3.86 14.60
N LEU A 157 4.65 4.88 15.34
CA LEU A 157 4.50 4.80 16.80
C LEU A 157 3.41 3.78 17.16
N LEU A 158 2.23 3.96 16.55
CA LEU A 158 1.08 3.09 16.78
C LEU A 158 1.40 1.67 16.34
N ARG A 159 2.04 1.49 15.18
CA ARG A 159 2.47 0.17 14.69
C ARG A 159 3.45 -0.55 15.63
N ARG A 160 4.44 0.18 16.17
CA ARG A 160 5.40 -0.37 17.15
C ARG A 160 4.71 -0.79 18.45
N LYS A 161 3.75 0.01 18.91
CA LYS A 161 2.97 -0.30 20.12
C LYS A 161 2.03 -1.47 19.88
N GLY A 162 1.30 -1.50 18.76
CA GLY A 162 0.48 -2.65 18.36
C GLY A 162 1.29 -3.93 18.25
N THR A 163 2.52 -3.87 17.74
CA THR A 163 3.44 -5.01 17.74
C THR A 163 3.77 -5.49 19.15
N SER A 164 4.09 -4.58 20.07
CA SER A 164 4.35 -4.92 21.47
C SER A 164 3.12 -5.55 22.14
N LEU A 165 1.92 -5.00 21.91
CA LEU A 165 0.65 -5.51 22.44
C LEU A 165 0.36 -6.92 21.90
N HIS A 166 0.53 -7.12 20.59
CA HIS A 166 0.31 -8.41 19.94
C HIS A 166 1.21 -9.51 20.51
N HIS A 167 2.46 -9.19 20.87
CA HIS A 167 3.37 -10.15 21.47
C HIS A 167 3.09 -10.46 22.94
N ARG A 168 2.48 -9.53 23.69
CA ARG A 168 2.31 -9.69 25.13
C ARG A 168 1.15 -10.59 25.55
N ARG A 169 0.20 -10.92 24.66
CA ARG A 169 -0.95 -11.87 24.74
C ARG A 169 -1.78 -12.01 26.04
N SER A 170 -1.25 -11.77 27.24
CA SER A 170 -1.83 -12.14 28.52
C SER A 170 -2.50 -11.00 29.29
N ASN A 171 -2.66 -9.79 28.73
CA ASN A 171 -3.35 -8.66 29.40
C ASN A 171 -3.72 -7.50 28.44
N ALA A 172 -4.35 -7.82 27.29
CA ALA A 172 -4.61 -6.84 26.22
C ALA A 172 -5.48 -5.64 26.64
N GLU A 173 -6.45 -5.83 27.53
CA GLU A 173 -7.36 -4.76 27.97
C GLU A 173 -6.67 -3.71 28.85
N SER A 174 -5.75 -4.14 29.74
CA SER A 174 -4.99 -3.23 30.62
C SER A 174 -3.90 -2.42 29.92
N GLN A 175 -3.70 -2.61 28.60
CA GLN A 175 -2.56 -2.03 27.86
C GLN A 175 -3.01 -1.15 26.68
N ILE A 176 -4.28 -1.17 26.30
CA ILE A 176 -4.83 -0.11 25.42
C ILE A 176 -4.71 1.24 26.13
N SER A 177 -4.75 1.27 27.47
CA SER A 177 -4.43 2.46 28.26
C SER A 177 -3.06 3.07 27.94
N ASP A 178 -2.09 2.28 27.48
CA ASP A 178 -0.77 2.80 27.05
C ASP A 178 -0.84 3.55 25.71
N LEU A 179 -1.89 3.30 24.92
CA LEU A 179 -2.28 4.06 23.72
C LEU A 179 -3.33 5.13 24.03
N CYS A 180 -4.01 5.02 25.17
CA CYS A 180 -5.00 5.97 25.62
C CYS A 180 -4.35 7.11 26.38
N PHE A 181 -4.25 8.23 25.70
CA PHE A 181 -3.66 9.41 26.27
C PHE A 181 -4.69 10.15 27.12
N TYR A 182 -5.78 10.65 26.53
CA TYR A 182 -6.72 11.49 27.27
C TYR A 182 -7.83 10.69 27.99
N GLY A 183 -7.96 10.85 29.31
CA GLY A 183 -9.05 10.23 30.08
C GLY A 183 -9.13 8.71 30.01
N GLY A 184 -8.04 8.05 29.59
CA GLY A 184 -8.00 6.60 29.42
C GLY A 184 -8.68 6.05 28.16
N GLN A 185 -9.13 6.88 27.21
CA GLN A 185 -9.71 6.40 25.93
C GLN A 185 -9.38 7.28 24.71
N VAL A 186 -8.93 6.65 23.61
CA VAL A 186 -8.96 7.26 22.27
C VAL A 186 -10.34 7.00 21.69
N ARG A 187 -11.14 8.06 21.51
CA ARG A 187 -12.48 7.95 20.94
C ARG A 187 -12.47 7.92 19.43
N LEU A 188 -11.52 8.61 18.78
CA LEU A 188 -11.45 8.68 17.32
C LEU A 188 -10.00 8.59 16.85
N LEU A 189 -9.73 7.66 15.92
CA LEU A 189 -8.50 7.56 15.16
C LEU A 189 -8.69 8.17 13.75
N CYS A 190 -8.02 9.29 13.49
CA CYS A 190 -7.89 9.86 12.14
C CYS A 190 -6.59 9.33 11.52
N TRP A 191 -6.69 8.51 10.48
CA TRP A 191 -5.55 7.85 9.84
C TRP A 191 -5.37 8.37 8.42
N ASP A 192 -4.36 9.21 8.18
CA ASP A 192 -4.08 9.78 6.86
C ASP A 192 -3.01 8.98 6.12
N GLU A 193 -3.35 8.53 4.90
CA GLU A 193 -2.55 7.67 4.03
C GLU A 193 -2.22 6.25 4.58
N GLU A 194 -1.91 5.30 3.68
CA GLU A 194 -1.42 3.93 3.98
C GLU A 194 -2.27 3.12 4.98
N ALA A 195 -3.46 2.69 4.55
CA ALA A 195 -4.43 1.96 5.38
C ALA A 195 -4.03 0.52 5.79
N ILE A 196 -2.78 0.11 5.55
CA ILE A 196 -2.28 -1.20 5.94
C ILE A 196 -2.10 -1.21 7.46
N ALA A 197 -2.83 -2.12 8.11
CA ALA A 197 -2.97 -2.22 9.56
C ALA A 197 -2.18 -3.38 10.15
N THR A 198 -1.43 -4.09 9.31
CA THR A 198 -0.71 -5.31 9.67
C THR A 198 0.67 -5.35 9.05
N SER A 199 1.58 -6.06 9.69
CA SER A 199 2.87 -6.39 9.11
C SER A 199 3.10 -7.88 9.10
N ALA A 200 3.96 -8.31 8.18
CA ALA A 200 4.35 -9.70 8.05
C ALA A 200 5.86 -9.79 7.85
N THR A 201 6.47 -10.70 8.58
CA THR A 201 7.83 -11.17 8.32
C THR A 201 7.75 -12.61 7.82
N HIS A 202 8.70 -13.05 6.99
CA HIS A 202 8.67 -14.40 6.43
C HIS A 202 10.07 -15.03 6.35
N LEU A 203 10.08 -16.35 6.36
CA LEU A 203 11.24 -17.22 6.22
C LEU A 203 11.04 -18.14 5.03
N SER A 204 11.99 -18.13 4.10
CA SER A 204 12.06 -19.13 3.02
C SER A 204 12.82 -20.34 3.55
N LEU A 205 12.17 -21.49 3.61
CA LEU A 205 12.77 -22.72 4.15
C LEU A 205 13.87 -23.26 3.23
N SER A 206 13.78 -23.02 1.91
CA SER A 206 14.86 -23.35 0.97
C SER A 206 16.11 -22.52 1.28
N MET A 207 15.96 -21.23 1.56
CA MET A 207 17.09 -20.36 1.95
C MET A 207 17.70 -20.78 3.30
N LEU A 208 16.88 -21.19 4.27
CA LEU A 208 17.38 -21.72 5.54
C LEU A 208 18.12 -23.05 5.39
N ARG A 209 17.69 -23.94 4.49
CA ARG A 209 18.41 -25.17 4.15
C ARG A 209 19.75 -24.86 3.46
N ILE A 210 19.78 -23.90 2.53
CA ILE A 210 21.04 -23.44 1.89
C ILE A 210 21.98 -22.84 2.95
N PHE A 211 21.47 -22.06 3.90
CA PHE A 211 22.25 -21.55 5.01
C PHE A 211 22.88 -22.69 5.81
N ARG A 212 22.08 -23.69 6.19
CA ARG A 212 22.54 -24.86 6.95
C ARG A 212 23.62 -25.66 6.22
N GLU A 213 23.42 -25.91 4.93
CA GLU A 213 24.36 -26.64 4.07
C GLU A 213 25.70 -25.91 3.97
N ARG A 214 25.66 -24.60 3.63
CA ARG A 214 26.87 -23.78 3.52
C ARG A 214 27.59 -23.63 4.86
N HIS A 215 26.86 -23.59 5.97
CA HIS A 215 27.46 -23.58 7.31
C HIS A 215 28.19 -24.89 7.60
N GLY A 216 27.63 -26.06 7.22
CA GLY A 216 28.33 -27.34 7.36
C GLY A 216 29.61 -27.45 6.52
N GLN A 217 29.65 -26.83 5.33
CA GLN A 217 30.83 -26.81 4.47
C GLN A 217 31.89 -25.81 4.97
N LEU A 218 31.43 -24.65 5.44
CA LEU A 218 32.29 -23.55 5.87
C LEU A 218 31.68 -22.96 7.16
N PRO A 219 31.99 -23.52 8.35
CA PRO A 219 31.41 -23.06 9.60
C PRO A 219 31.92 -21.68 9.99
N LEU A 220 31.05 -20.88 10.60
CA LEU A 220 31.46 -19.74 11.43
C LEU A 220 31.06 -20.10 12.85
N GLU A 221 32.05 -20.39 13.71
CA GLU A 221 31.83 -20.88 15.08
C GLU A 221 30.84 -20.01 15.88
N SER A 222 30.89 -18.70 15.65
CA SER A 222 29.97 -17.73 16.28
C SER A 222 28.49 -17.88 15.86
N LEU A 223 28.17 -18.76 14.91
CA LEU A 223 26.81 -19.09 14.46
C LEU A 223 26.40 -20.53 14.81
N ASP A 224 27.28 -21.34 15.41
CA ASP A 224 26.98 -22.74 15.73
C ASP A 224 25.79 -22.84 16.68
N VAL A 225 25.70 -21.93 17.66
CA VAL A 225 24.54 -21.84 18.57
C VAL A 225 23.21 -21.60 17.83
N LEU A 226 23.20 -20.75 16.80
CA LEU A 226 22.01 -20.49 16.02
C LEU A 226 21.61 -21.74 15.23
N VAL A 227 22.61 -22.43 14.68
CA VAL A 227 22.39 -23.64 13.88
C VAL A 227 21.84 -24.76 14.76
N ASP A 228 22.54 -25.10 15.84
CA ASP A 228 22.27 -26.29 16.65
C ASP A 228 21.02 -26.12 17.52
N ARG A 229 20.81 -24.92 18.09
CA ARG A 229 19.71 -24.70 19.05
C ARG A 229 18.43 -24.18 18.40
N VAL A 230 18.54 -23.46 17.29
CA VAL A 230 17.37 -22.81 16.66
C VAL A 230 17.06 -23.42 15.32
N LEU A 231 18.00 -23.40 14.37
CA LEU A 231 17.75 -23.78 12.98
C LEU A 231 17.42 -25.26 12.82
N ASP A 232 18.26 -26.16 13.32
CA ASP A 232 18.07 -27.60 13.15
C ASP A 232 16.78 -28.09 13.85
N PRO A 233 16.49 -27.70 15.11
CA PRO A 233 15.23 -28.06 15.75
C PRO A 233 14.02 -27.42 15.08
N PHE A 234 14.14 -26.19 14.57
CA PHE A 234 13.07 -25.55 13.80
C PHE A 234 12.78 -26.30 12.49
N LEU A 235 13.81 -26.65 11.70
CA LEU A 235 13.66 -27.42 10.47
C LEU A 235 13.07 -28.81 10.74
N ALA A 236 13.43 -29.45 11.85
CA ALA A 236 12.84 -30.72 12.28
C ALA A 236 11.33 -30.57 12.60
N LYS A 237 10.94 -29.52 13.34
CA LYS A 237 9.52 -29.22 13.62
C LYS A 237 8.72 -28.91 12.35
N VAL A 238 9.30 -28.15 11.42
CA VAL A 238 8.71 -27.86 10.11
C VAL A 238 8.47 -29.14 9.33
N LYS A 239 9.46 -30.04 9.27
CA LYS A 239 9.36 -31.34 8.58
C LYS A 239 8.30 -32.24 9.21
N ALA A 240 8.17 -32.23 10.53
CA ALA A 240 7.10 -32.96 11.22
C ALA A 240 5.71 -32.38 10.87
N ALA A 241 5.59 -31.05 10.85
CA ALA A 241 4.34 -30.37 10.49
C ALA A 241 3.95 -30.54 9.00
N SER A 242 4.92 -30.67 8.09
CA SER A 242 4.66 -30.87 6.65
C SER A 242 4.07 -32.23 6.31
N LEU A 243 4.27 -33.24 7.17
CA LEU A 243 3.71 -34.58 7.00
C LEU A 243 2.21 -34.64 7.34
N ASP A 244 1.69 -33.67 8.09
CA ASP A 244 0.26 -33.55 8.40
C ASP A 244 -0.45 -32.75 7.30
N SER A 245 -0.71 -33.40 6.15
CA SER A 245 -1.39 -32.79 5.00
C SER A 245 -2.87 -32.44 5.25
N SER A 246 -3.42 -32.82 6.42
CA SER A 246 -4.82 -32.57 6.75
C SER A 246 -5.11 -31.10 7.08
N LYS A 247 -4.08 -30.31 7.42
CA LYS A 247 -4.24 -28.90 7.81
C LYS A 247 -3.67 -27.95 6.76
N PRO A 248 -4.42 -26.90 6.37
CA PRO A 248 -3.94 -25.91 5.39
C PRO A 248 -2.83 -25.00 5.95
N SER A 249 -2.62 -25.00 7.27
CA SER A 249 -1.56 -24.27 7.96
C SER A 249 -1.33 -24.84 9.35
N THR A 250 -0.08 -24.79 9.84
CA THR A 250 0.30 -25.30 11.16
C THR A 250 1.17 -24.27 11.88
N MET A 251 0.85 -23.97 13.14
CA MET A 251 1.71 -23.12 13.98
C MET A 251 2.96 -23.90 14.38
N VAL A 252 4.13 -23.28 14.22
CA VAL A 252 5.41 -23.83 14.67
C VAL A 252 6.16 -22.82 15.53
N SER A 253 6.54 -23.27 16.72
CA SER A 253 7.41 -22.53 17.63
C SER A 253 8.83 -22.49 17.09
N VAL A 254 9.44 -21.32 17.06
CA VAL A 254 10.88 -21.14 16.89
C VAL A 254 11.53 -21.33 18.26
N PRO A 255 12.51 -22.24 18.40
CA PRO A 255 13.23 -22.42 19.66
C PRO A 255 13.82 -21.10 20.16
N GLU A 256 13.93 -20.97 21.47
CA GLU A 256 14.61 -19.83 22.08
C GLU A 256 16.12 -20.03 21.96
N LEU A 257 16.79 -18.99 21.45
CA LEU A 257 18.21 -18.78 21.59
C LEU A 257 18.44 -18.45 23.07
N GLU A 258 18.50 -19.49 23.91
CA GLU A 258 18.77 -19.36 25.35
C GLU A 258 19.98 -18.46 25.58
N ALA A 259 19.98 -17.74 26.71
CA ALA A 259 21.16 -17.02 27.13
C ALA A 259 22.32 -18.02 27.33
N TYR A 260 23.39 -17.92 26.55
CA TYR A 260 24.70 -18.44 26.86
C TYR A 260 24.97 -18.12 28.33
N PRO A 261 25.63 -19.03 29.06
CA PRO A 261 26.15 -18.73 30.39
C PRO A 261 27.01 -17.45 30.46
N SER A 262 27.49 -16.94 29.31
CA SER A 262 28.29 -15.73 29.17
C SER A 262 27.54 -14.43 28.80
N GLY A 263 26.20 -14.44 28.67
CA GLY A 263 25.40 -13.23 28.38
C GLY A 263 25.61 -12.60 26.99
N ARG A 264 26.01 -13.41 26.00
CA ARG A 264 26.46 -13.00 24.65
C ARG A 264 25.65 -13.72 23.57
N ASP A 265 24.38 -13.37 23.42
CA ASP A 265 23.45 -14.28 22.73
C ASP A 265 22.89 -13.75 21.43
N ARG A 266 21.73 -13.11 21.48
CA ARG A 266 21.05 -12.70 20.26
C ARG A 266 21.77 -11.58 19.54
N HIS A 267 22.32 -10.61 20.28
CA HIS A 267 22.98 -9.45 19.69
C HIS A 267 24.25 -9.85 18.93
N ASP A 268 25.03 -10.79 19.47
CA ASP A 268 26.26 -11.26 18.83
C ASP A 268 25.97 -12.06 17.57
N VAL A 269 24.96 -12.95 17.61
CA VAL A 269 24.48 -13.66 16.40
C VAL A 269 24.00 -12.66 15.34
N GLU A 270 23.17 -11.69 15.71
CA GLU A 270 22.67 -10.67 14.77
C GLU A 270 23.80 -9.79 14.21
N LYS A 271 24.82 -9.48 15.02
CA LYS A 271 26.01 -8.73 14.60
C LYS A 271 26.85 -9.53 13.60
N VAL A 272 27.07 -10.82 13.85
CA VAL A 272 27.79 -11.72 12.92
C VAL A 272 27.02 -11.86 11.61
N LEU A 273 25.71 -12.11 11.68
CA LEU A 273 24.85 -12.20 10.49
C LEU A 273 24.83 -10.88 9.70
N SER A 274 25.06 -9.75 10.34
CA SER A 274 25.14 -8.45 9.66
C SER A 274 26.51 -8.15 9.05
N SER A 275 27.53 -9.00 9.28
CA SER A 275 28.89 -8.77 8.79
C SER A 275 29.05 -9.09 7.30
N GLU A 276 29.90 -8.32 6.61
CA GLU A 276 30.27 -8.57 5.21
C GLU A 276 30.95 -9.93 5.02
N LYS A 277 31.65 -10.43 6.06
CA LYS A 277 32.21 -11.79 6.06
C LYS A 277 31.12 -12.85 5.95
N CYS A 278 30.05 -12.74 6.74
CA CYS A 278 28.92 -13.66 6.72
C CYS A 278 28.19 -13.60 5.37
N LYS A 279 27.92 -12.39 4.88
CA LYS A 279 27.31 -12.14 3.58
C LYS A 279 28.09 -12.72 2.41
N LYS A 280 29.41 -12.44 2.32
CA LYS A 280 30.28 -13.00 1.28
C LYS A 280 30.31 -14.53 1.32
N LYS A 281 30.22 -15.11 2.51
CA LYS A 281 30.31 -16.56 2.73
C LYS A 281 29.01 -17.30 2.41
N TYR A 282 27.88 -16.77 2.85
CA TYR A 282 26.59 -17.45 2.76
C TYR A 282 25.64 -16.84 1.73
N GLY A 283 25.90 -15.64 1.21
CA GLY A 283 25.03 -14.87 0.31
C GLY A 283 24.02 -14.01 1.07
N ASP A 284 23.81 -12.78 0.61
CA ASP A 284 22.97 -11.77 1.27
C ASP A 284 21.54 -12.25 1.56
N ASP A 285 20.89 -12.85 0.56
CA ASP A 285 19.51 -13.33 0.70
C ASP A 285 19.38 -14.50 1.70
N VAL A 286 20.36 -15.40 1.70
CA VAL A 286 20.42 -16.55 2.62
C VAL A 286 20.60 -16.06 4.06
N VAL A 287 21.54 -15.13 4.27
CA VAL A 287 21.83 -14.51 5.57
C VAL A 287 20.64 -13.70 6.07
N LYS A 288 19.91 -13.02 5.18
CA LYS A 288 18.69 -12.28 5.54
C LYS A 288 17.65 -13.20 6.20
N HIS A 289 17.43 -14.41 5.67
CA HIS A 289 16.49 -15.36 6.28
C HIS A 289 17.01 -15.94 7.61
N ALA A 290 18.31 -16.25 7.71
CA ALA A 290 18.90 -16.65 9.00
C ALA A 290 18.76 -15.57 10.08
N LYS A 291 18.92 -14.29 9.70
CA LYS A 291 18.72 -13.14 10.59
C LYS A 291 17.27 -13.01 11.06
N VAL A 292 16.30 -13.18 10.16
CA VAL A 292 14.88 -13.18 10.55
C VAL A 292 14.58 -14.34 11.50
N LEU A 293 15.16 -15.52 11.29
CA LEU A 293 14.99 -16.68 12.18
C LEU A 293 15.55 -16.38 13.57
N ALA A 294 16.77 -15.82 13.65
CA ALA A 294 17.35 -15.38 14.91
C ALA A 294 16.47 -14.35 15.62
N GLN A 295 15.84 -13.44 14.86
CA GLN A 295 14.94 -12.43 15.42
C GLN A 295 13.64 -13.02 15.97
N TRP A 296 13.22 -14.17 15.45
CA TRP A 296 12.04 -14.92 15.89
C TRP A 296 12.31 -15.90 17.03
N SER A 297 13.55 -15.98 17.52
CA SER A 297 13.91 -16.79 18.68
C SER A 297 12.91 -16.63 19.84
N GLY A 298 12.40 -17.76 20.34
CA GLY A 298 11.42 -17.82 21.45
C GLY A 298 9.98 -17.44 21.07
N GLN A 299 9.72 -17.24 19.78
CA GLN A 299 8.41 -16.84 19.27
C GLN A 299 7.77 -17.97 18.45
N SER A 300 6.50 -17.83 18.10
CA SER A 300 5.81 -18.77 17.19
C SER A 300 5.51 -18.12 15.85
N GLY A 301 5.63 -18.90 14.77
CA GLY A 301 5.26 -18.52 13.41
C GLY A 301 4.22 -19.49 12.84
N LEU A 302 3.47 -19.04 11.83
CA LEU A 302 2.53 -19.86 11.07
C LEU A 302 3.24 -20.43 9.85
N ILE A 303 3.36 -21.76 9.75
CA ILE A 303 3.87 -22.42 8.55
C ILE A 303 2.76 -22.51 7.51
N ARG A 304 3.09 -22.13 6.27
CA ARG A 304 2.23 -22.39 5.12
C ARG A 304 3.03 -22.69 3.88
N PHE A 305 2.63 -23.75 3.19
CA PHE A 305 3.18 -24.07 1.87
C PHE A 305 2.55 -23.12 0.85
N LEU A 306 3.35 -22.25 0.22
CA LEU A 306 2.88 -21.50 -0.93
C LEU A 306 3.13 -22.35 -2.17
N THR A 307 2.05 -22.77 -2.83
CA THR A 307 2.14 -23.27 -4.20
C THR A 307 2.36 -22.09 -5.12
N ASN A 308 3.55 -21.99 -5.72
CA ASN A 308 3.76 -21.02 -6.79
C ASN A 308 3.09 -21.55 -8.06
N ASN A 309 1.93 -20.98 -8.39
CA ASN A 309 1.16 -21.37 -9.57
C ASN A 309 1.92 -21.19 -10.89
N ALA A 310 3.01 -20.42 -10.92
CA ALA A 310 3.78 -20.17 -12.14
C ALA A 310 4.81 -21.27 -12.44
N THR A 311 5.34 -21.94 -11.41
CA THR A 311 6.44 -22.91 -11.54
C THR A 311 6.07 -24.32 -11.10
N ASP A 312 4.85 -24.52 -10.59
CA ASP A 312 4.40 -25.75 -9.89
C ASP A 312 5.33 -26.16 -8.72
N SER A 313 6.33 -25.33 -8.37
CA SER A 313 7.18 -25.54 -7.22
C SER A 313 6.47 -24.99 -5.99
N SER A 314 6.17 -25.85 -5.02
CA SER A 314 5.78 -25.42 -3.69
C SER A 314 7.00 -24.80 -3.00
N GLU A 315 7.04 -23.47 -2.88
CA GLU A 315 8.01 -22.83 -1.99
C GLU A 315 7.42 -22.84 -0.58
N GLU A 316 8.16 -23.45 0.35
CA GLU A 316 7.72 -23.56 1.72
C GLU A 316 8.10 -22.28 2.47
N LEU A 317 7.09 -21.54 2.95
CA LEU A 317 7.27 -20.27 3.64
C LEU A 317 6.71 -20.36 5.05
N VAL A 318 7.48 -19.85 6.02
CA VAL A 318 6.97 -19.63 7.36
C VAL A 318 6.76 -18.14 7.53
N MET A 319 5.57 -17.74 7.95
CA MET A 319 5.24 -16.34 8.14
C MET A 319 4.89 -16.06 9.59
N LYS A 320 5.25 -14.87 10.04
CA LYS A 320 4.80 -14.31 11.30
C LYS A 320 4.08 -13.01 10.96
N HIS A 321 2.82 -12.93 11.36
CA HIS A 321 2.01 -11.74 11.19
C HIS A 321 1.90 -10.99 12.52
N VAL A 322 1.64 -9.69 12.41
CA VAL A 322 1.37 -8.80 13.52
C VAL A 322 0.22 -7.88 13.11
N VAL A 323 -0.79 -7.79 13.97
CA VAL A 323 -1.82 -6.76 13.84
C VAL A 323 -1.28 -5.50 14.49
N GLU A 324 -0.90 -4.52 13.68
CA GLU A 324 -0.19 -3.31 14.10
C GLU A 324 -1.13 -2.21 14.58
N VAL A 325 -2.38 -2.20 14.10
CA VAL A 325 -3.46 -1.36 14.61
C VAL A 325 -4.40 -2.25 15.42
N PRO A 326 -4.49 -2.10 16.76
CA PRO A 326 -5.33 -2.94 17.60
C PRO A 326 -6.83 -2.82 17.27
N ASP A 327 -7.60 -3.89 17.53
CA ASP A 327 -9.06 -3.91 17.33
C ASP A 327 -9.81 -2.91 18.20
N ALA A 328 -9.25 -2.55 19.36
CA ALA A 328 -9.82 -1.56 20.27
C ALA A 328 -9.87 -0.14 19.69
N LEU A 329 -9.13 0.14 18.60
CA LEU A 329 -9.29 1.37 17.84
C LEU A 329 -10.36 1.15 16.76
N ASP A 330 -11.58 0.87 17.23
CA ASP A 330 -12.75 0.49 16.43
C ASP A 330 -13.48 1.67 15.79
N ARG A 331 -13.09 2.90 16.17
CA ARG A 331 -13.53 4.17 15.59
C ARG A 331 -12.41 4.80 14.80
N ALA A 332 -12.41 4.57 13.50
CA ALA A 332 -11.36 5.10 12.63
C ALA A 332 -11.94 5.71 11.36
N VAL A 333 -11.40 6.86 10.98
CA VAL A 333 -11.62 7.46 9.66
C VAL A 333 -10.28 7.42 8.92
N VAL A 334 -10.21 6.58 7.91
CA VAL A 334 -9.00 6.31 7.15
C VAL A 334 -9.06 7.02 5.80
N THR A 335 -8.20 8.00 5.56
CA THR A 335 -8.15 8.77 4.31
C THR A 335 -7.00 8.31 3.43
N ASP A 336 -7.22 7.26 2.64
CA ASP A 336 -6.19 6.71 1.73
C ASP A 336 -6.71 6.58 0.29
N ALA A 337 -6.23 7.45 -0.60
CA ALA A 337 -6.61 7.43 -2.01
C ALA A 337 -6.24 6.12 -2.73
N SER A 338 -5.23 5.40 -2.23
CA SER A 338 -4.75 4.15 -2.84
C SER A 338 -5.62 2.95 -2.50
N ALA A 339 -6.56 3.07 -1.56
CA ALA A 339 -7.40 1.95 -1.13
C ALA A 339 -8.41 1.48 -2.18
N LEU A 340 -8.79 2.32 -3.15
CA LEU A 340 -9.56 1.89 -4.32
C LEU A 340 -8.76 0.89 -5.17
N THR A 341 -7.47 1.18 -5.35
CA THR A 341 -6.57 0.43 -6.21
C THR A 341 -5.98 -0.78 -5.50
N SER A 342 -5.62 -0.64 -4.23
CA SER A 342 -4.90 -1.62 -3.41
C SER A 342 -5.82 -2.72 -2.91
N ARG A 343 -5.76 -3.89 -3.56
CA ARG A 343 -6.48 -5.10 -3.13
C ARG A 343 -6.00 -5.60 -1.77
N LEU A 344 -4.77 -5.26 -1.37
CA LEU A 344 -4.26 -5.60 -0.05
C LEU A 344 -5.09 -4.93 1.06
N ILE A 345 -5.40 -3.63 0.93
CA ILE A 345 -6.22 -2.91 1.91
C ILE A 345 -7.63 -3.52 2.01
N GLN A 346 -8.19 -3.95 0.89
CA GLN A 346 -9.52 -4.56 0.79
C GLN A 346 -9.64 -5.92 1.49
N LEU A 347 -8.51 -6.54 1.87
CA LEU A 347 -8.49 -7.78 2.64
C LEU A 347 -8.75 -7.59 4.14
N ASP A 348 -8.74 -6.35 4.65
CA ASP A 348 -9.04 -6.09 6.07
C ASP A 348 -10.55 -6.11 6.31
N PRO A 349 -11.09 -7.14 6.97
CA PRO A 349 -12.54 -7.26 7.18
C PRO A 349 -13.09 -6.20 8.14
N SER A 350 -12.22 -5.51 8.90
CA SER A 350 -12.63 -4.46 9.82
C SER A 350 -12.74 -3.10 9.16
N LEU A 351 -12.16 -2.91 7.96
CA LEU A 351 -12.25 -1.66 7.21
C LEU A 351 -13.45 -1.71 6.26
N GLN A 352 -14.40 -0.80 6.46
CA GLN A 352 -15.56 -0.69 5.60
C GLN A 352 -15.39 0.48 4.62
N PRO A 353 -15.42 0.23 3.29
CA PRO A 353 -15.48 1.32 2.33
C PRO A 353 -16.72 2.17 2.57
N SER A 354 -16.53 3.48 2.69
CA SER A 354 -17.64 4.44 2.79
C SER A 354 -18.68 4.15 1.68
N PRO A 355 -19.98 4.04 2.01
CA PRO A 355 -21.03 3.82 1.02
C PRO A 355 -20.99 4.88 -0.08
N PHE A 356 -20.73 6.14 0.29
CA PHE A 356 -20.60 7.25 -0.65
C PHE A 356 -19.44 7.03 -1.63
N ILE A 357 -18.28 6.60 -1.16
CA ILE A 357 -17.12 6.34 -2.04
C ILE A 357 -17.38 5.17 -2.96
N ARG A 358 -18.08 4.13 -2.50
CA ARG A 358 -18.44 2.97 -3.34
C ARG A 358 -19.35 3.38 -4.50
N GLU A 359 -20.30 4.27 -4.24
CA GLU A 359 -21.30 4.71 -5.22
C GLU A 359 -20.77 5.81 -6.16
N TYR A 360 -20.13 6.83 -5.58
CA TYR A 360 -19.78 8.07 -6.28
C TYR A 360 -18.28 8.27 -6.49
N GLY A 361 -17.41 7.43 -5.94
CA GLY A 361 -15.96 7.65 -5.92
C GLY A 361 -15.35 7.87 -7.32
N LYS A 362 -15.83 7.15 -8.33
CA LYS A 362 -15.36 7.29 -9.73
C LYS A 362 -15.86 8.57 -10.44
N GLN A 363 -16.88 9.22 -9.88
CA GLN A 363 -17.51 10.42 -10.44
C GLN A 363 -16.97 11.71 -9.80
N LEU A 364 -16.29 11.61 -8.64
CA LEU A 364 -15.78 12.77 -7.91
C LEU A 364 -14.72 13.56 -8.69
N LYS A 365 -13.91 12.87 -9.49
CA LYS A 365 -12.84 13.48 -10.26
C LYS A 365 -12.52 12.68 -11.51
N ARG A 366 -12.50 13.38 -12.63
CA ARG A 366 -12.17 12.88 -13.96
C ARG A 366 -10.73 13.19 -14.34
N TYR A 367 -10.15 12.34 -15.18
CA TYR A 367 -8.74 12.37 -15.57
C TYR A 367 -8.54 12.31 -17.09
N ASP A 368 -9.52 12.74 -17.88
CA ASP A 368 -9.45 12.84 -19.35
C ASP A 368 -8.28 13.70 -19.86
N ASN A 369 -7.76 14.60 -19.01
CA ASN A 369 -6.60 15.45 -19.33
C ASN A 369 -5.26 14.84 -18.89
N LEU A 370 -5.27 13.64 -18.29
CA LEU A 370 -4.08 12.88 -17.96
C LEU A 370 -3.79 11.91 -19.10
N THR A 371 -2.61 12.02 -19.69
CA THR A 371 -2.10 11.04 -20.66
C THR A 371 -1.00 10.22 -20.01
N LEU A 372 -1.09 8.89 -20.06
CA LEU A 372 -0.05 7.98 -19.59
C LEU A 372 0.58 7.25 -20.78
N TYR A 373 1.85 7.53 -21.04
CA TYR A 373 2.64 6.76 -21.98
C TYR A 373 3.18 5.50 -21.29
N VAL A 374 2.94 4.35 -21.92
CA VAL A 374 3.36 3.05 -21.42
C VAL A 374 4.35 2.43 -22.41
N MET A 375 5.54 2.11 -21.93
CA MET A 375 6.51 1.32 -22.67
C MET A 375 6.44 -0.15 -22.22
N ARG A 376 6.36 -1.08 -23.16
CA ARG A 376 6.36 -2.51 -22.87
C ARG A 376 7.79 -3.01 -22.58
N ARG A 377 8.25 -2.85 -21.33
CA ARG A 377 9.62 -3.22 -20.91
C ARG A 377 9.65 -3.69 -19.45
N ALA A 378 10.52 -4.64 -19.15
CA ALA A 378 10.75 -5.07 -17.77
C ALA A 378 11.46 -3.97 -16.98
N ALA A 379 10.80 -3.44 -15.95
CA ALA A 379 11.22 -2.24 -15.23
C ALA A 379 11.55 -2.46 -13.75
N GLY A 380 11.53 -3.71 -13.28
CA GLY A 380 11.87 -4.04 -11.91
C GLY A 380 13.31 -3.66 -11.53
N LYS A 381 13.56 -3.51 -10.23
CA LYS A 381 14.87 -3.10 -9.69
C LYS A 381 16.05 -3.91 -10.23
N SER A 382 15.88 -5.22 -10.41
CA SER A 382 16.93 -6.13 -10.94
C SER A 382 17.24 -5.95 -12.43
N ARG A 383 16.34 -5.32 -13.19
CA ARG A 383 16.57 -4.93 -14.59
C ARG A 383 17.06 -3.49 -14.69
N PHE A 384 16.58 -2.64 -13.78
CA PHE A 384 17.00 -1.25 -13.73
C PHE A 384 18.47 -1.10 -13.30
N LEU A 385 18.92 -1.88 -12.32
CA LEU A 385 20.27 -1.83 -11.78
C LEU A 385 21.19 -2.91 -12.32
N GLU A 386 22.44 -2.55 -12.57
CA GLU A 386 23.56 -3.45 -12.78
C GLU A 386 24.55 -3.25 -11.61
N GLY A 387 24.53 -4.19 -10.65
CA GLY A 387 25.14 -3.96 -9.34
C GLY A 387 24.41 -2.84 -8.59
N ASP A 388 25.15 -1.79 -8.23
CA ASP A 388 24.64 -0.62 -7.50
C ASP A 388 24.34 0.59 -8.39
N GLU A 389 24.50 0.45 -9.71
CA GLU A 389 24.35 1.54 -10.67
C GLU A 389 23.20 1.32 -11.63
N ILE A 390 22.69 2.41 -12.20
CA ILE A 390 21.70 2.36 -13.28
C ILE A 390 22.35 1.69 -14.48
N SER A 391 21.71 0.63 -14.98
CA SER A 391 22.15 -0.10 -16.17
C SER A 391 22.30 0.83 -17.38
N PRO A 392 23.23 0.54 -18.30
CA PRO A 392 23.44 1.36 -19.50
C PRO A 392 22.17 1.53 -20.33
N GLU A 393 21.35 0.47 -20.42
CA GLU A 393 20.06 0.47 -21.13
C GLU A 393 19.10 1.53 -20.54
N TRP A 394 18.89 1.51 -19.23
CA TRP A 394 17.98 2.46 -18.56
C TRP A 394 18.51 3.88 -18.54
N ARG A 395 19.83 4.05 -18.51
CA ARG A 395 20.48 5.36 -18.67
C ARG A 395 20.26 5.93 -20.06
N GLY A 396 20.38 5.11 -21.11
CA GLY A 396 20.04 5.48 -22.48
C GLY A 396 18.56 5.85 -22.61
N LEU A 397 17.68 5.03 -22.04
CA LEU A 397 16.24 5.28 -22.05
C LEU A 397 15.87 6.59 -21.34
N ALA A 398 16.51 6.93 -20.23
CA ALA A 398 16.26 8.20 -19.54
C ALA A 398 16.55 9.41 -20.42
N LYS A 399 17.62 9.37 -21.22
CA LYS A 399 18.00 10.43 -22.17
C LYS A 399 16.99 10.59 -23.31
N GLU A 400 16.33 9.50 -23.70
CA GLU A 400 15.32 9.50 -24.75
C GLU A 400 13.96 9.96 -24.22
N VAL A 401 13.49 9.36 -23.13
CA VAL A 401 12.12 9.50 -22.63
C VAL A 401 11.90 10.86 -21.98
N ILE A 402 12.84 11.35 -21.16
CA ILE A 402 12.62 12.57 -20.38
C ILE A 402 12.35 13.78 -21.28
N PRO A 403 13.18 14.08 -22.31
CA PRO A 403 12.90 15.18 -23.23
C PRO A 403 11.57 14.99 -23.98
N LYS A 404 11.35 13.79 -24.55
CA LYS A 404 10.15 13.51 -25.34
C LYS A 404 8.86 13.66 -24.52
N ILE A 405 8.86 13.22 -23.26
CA ILE A 405 7.71 13.37 -22.39
C ILE A 405 7.50 14.83 -22.01
N ARG A 406 8.56 15.62 -21.78
CA ARG A 406 8.44 17.07 -21.59
C ARG A 406 7.84 17.74 -22.82
N ASP A 407 8.29 17.39 -24.02
CA ASP A 407 7.80 17.95 -25.29
C ASP A 407 6.31 17.65 -25.52
N HIS A 408 5.84 16.48 -25.08
CA HIS A 408 4.42 16.12 -25.14
C HIS A 408 3.57 16.73 -24.02
N SER A 409 4.19 17.36 -23.03
CA SER A 409 3.52 17.90 -21.85
C SER A 409 3.15 19.37 -22.01
N PRO A 410 2.14 19.86 -21.28
CA PRO A 410 1.98 21.30 -21.09
C PRO A 410 3.27 21.91 -20.54
N ALA A 411 3.54 23.18 -20.89
CA ALA A 411 4.69 23.90 -20.38
C ALA A 411 4.74 23.86 -18.84
N GLY A 412 5.87 23.43 -18.29
CA GLY A 412 6.07 23.28 -16.85
C GLY A 412 7.20 22.32 -16.52
N ASP A 413 7.32 22.03 -15.23
CA ASP A 413 8.39 21.21 -14.69
C ASP A 413 8.12 19.71 -14.86
N CYS A 414 9.19 18.92 -14.79
CA CYS A 414 9.17 17.47 -14.88
C CYS A 414 9.63 16.84 -13.57
N LEU A 415 8.84 15.91 -13.03
CA LEU A 415 9.24 15.08 -11.90
C LEU A 415 9.75 13.72 -12.40
N VAL A 416 10.99 13.38 -12.05
CA VAL A 416 11.58 12.07 -12.30
C VAL A 416 11.61 11.25 -11.00
N VAL A 417 10.93 10.09 -11.01
CA VAL A 417 10.91 9.14 -9.89
C VAL A 417 11.77 7.92 -10.25
N THR A 418 12.72 7.56 -9.38
CA THR A 418 13.62 6.42 -9.63
C THR A 418 13.92 5.60 -8.36
N PHE A 419 14.64 4.48 -8.48
CA PHE A 419 15.06 3.69 -7.32
C PHE A 419 16.13 4.41 -6.50
N ARG A 420 16.09 4.25 -5.17
CA ARG A 420 17.21 4.64 -4.30
C ARG A 420 18.46 3.83 -4.68
N GLY A 421 19.60 4.50 -4.77
CA GLY A 421 20.89 3.81 -4.97
C GLY A 421 21.29 2.99 -3.74
N SER A 422 21.90 1.84 -3.95
CA SER A 422 22.59 1.07 -2.90
C SER A 422 23.95 1.72 -2.64
N GLY A 423 24.08 2.38 -1.49
CA GLY A 423 25.31 3.07 -1.11
C GLY A 423 25.16 3.74 0.25
N LYS A 424 26.29 4.04 0.89
CA LYS A 424 26.34 4.77 2.16
C LYS A 424 26.03 6.27 2.02
N ASP A 425 25.70 6.73 0.81
CA ASP A 425 25.25 8.09 0.58
C ASP A 425 24.06 8.39 1.49
N SER A 426 24.29 9.30 2.44
CA SER A 426 23.36 9.63 3.51
C SER A 426 22.02 10.14 2.98
N ASP A 427 22.00 10.69 1.77
CA ASP A 427 20.82 11.20 1.10
C ASP A 427 20.02 10.12 0.35
N GLY A 428 20.61 8.99 -0.04
CA GLY A 428 20.00 7.99 -0.91
C GLY A 428 19.78 8.44 -2.36
N CYS A 429 20.43 9.53 -2.79
CA CYS A 429 20.16 10.21 -4.07
C CYS A 429 21.20 9.87 -5.16
N ARG A 430 21.95 8.77 -5.04
CA ARG A 430 22.98 8.37 -6.03
C ARG A 430 22.40 8.23 -7.45
N ASN A 431 21.30 7.48 -7.59
CA ASN A 431 20.69 7.25 -8.89
C ASN A 431 20.10 8.53 -9.51
N THR A 432 19.52 9.43 -8.70
CA THR A 432 19.04 10.71 -9.20
C THR A 432 20.18 11.57 -9.74
N ARG A 433 21.33 11.60 -9.05
CA ARG A 433 22.56 12.26 -9.55
C ARG A 433 23.07 11.64 -10.85
N HIS A 434 23.07 10.31 -10.97
CA HIS A 434 23.50 9.64 -12.19
C HIS A 434 22.60 9.97 -13.39
N ILE A 435 21.28 10.07 -13.19
CA ILE A 435 20.35 10.50 -14.25
C ILE A 435 20.64 11.95 -14.64
N HIS A 436 20.76 12.85 -13.67
CA HIS A 436 21.09 14.25 -13.93
C HIS A 436 22.37 14.40 -14.75
N GLN A 437 23.47 13.79 -14.32
CA GLN A 437 24.75 13.80 -15.03
C GLN A 437 24.64 13.17 -16.43
N ALA A 438 23.84 12.13 -16.59
CA ALA A 438 23.61 11.48 -17.88
C ALA A 438 22.88 12.41 -18.86
N LEU A 439 21.96 13.24 -18.39
CA LEU A 439 21.27 14.25 -19.20
C LEU A 439 22.22 15.40 -19.58
N GLU A 440 22.93 15.97 -18.60
CA GLU A 440 23.88 17.07 -18.83
C GLU A 440 25.00 16.68 -19.80
N SER A 441 25.61 15.50 -19.61
CA SER A 441 26.65 14.98 -20.50
C SER A 441 26.16 14.70 -21.93
N SER A 442 24.85 14.67 -22.16
CA SER A 442 24.23 14.55 -23.48
C SER A 442 23.67 15.86 -24.01
N GLY A 443 23.97 16.99 -23.37
CA GLY A 443 23.50 18.31 -23.79
C GLY A 443 22.00 18.55 -23.58
N ILE A 444 21.34 17.72 -22.77
CA ILE A 444 19.92 17.87 -22.44
C ILE A 444 19.81 18.80 -21.24
N SER A 445 19.04 19.89 -21.37
CA SER A 445 18.80 20.82 -20.26
C SER A 445 18.10 20.13 -19.08
N THR A 446 18.69 20.29 -17.89
CA THR A 446 18.13 19.82 -16.62
C THR A 446 17.28 20.87 -15.90
N GLU A 447 17.13 22.07 -16.49
CA GLU A 447 16.28 23.12 -15.95
C GLU A 447 14.81 22.68 -15.90
N GLY A 448 14.17 22.90 -14.75
CA GLY A 448 12.80 22.46 -14.48
C GLY A 448 12.66 20.94 -14.30
N ILE A 449 13.75 20.19 -14.08
CA ILE A 449 13.69 18.75 -13.78
C ILE A 449 13.95 18.51 -12.29
N HIS A 450 12.93 17.99 -11.61
CA HIS A 450 12.98 17.56 -10.21
C HIS A 450 13.22 16.06 -10.13
N TYR A 451 13.94 15.62 -9.09
CA TYR A 451 14.25 14.21 -8.90
C TYR A 451 13.84 13.74 -7.52
N THR A 452 13.22 12.57 -7.46
CA THR A 452 12.91 11.90 -6.21
C THR A 452 13.07 10.39 -6.34
N THR A 453 12.88 9.68 -5.22
CA THR A 453 13.02 8.23 -5.19
C THR A 453 11.73 7.54 -4.77
N TYR A 454 11.58 6.28 -5.18
CA TYR A 454 10.57 5.38 -4.62
C TYR A 454 10.63 5.40 -3.08
N GLY A 455 9.49 5.65 -2.44
CA GLY A 455 9.37 5.89 -1.00
C GLY A 455 9.34 7.37 -0.62
N LYS A 456 10.27 8.21 -1.14
CA LYS A 456 10.28 9.66 -0.84
C LYS A 456 9.18 10.43 -1.57
N HIS A 457 8.74 9.97 -2.73
CA HIS A 457 7.68 10.62 -3.50
C HIS A 457 6.31 10.60 -2.80
N LYS A 458 6.09 9.73 -1.81
CA LYS A 458 4.76 9.47 -1.25
C LYS A 458 4.22 10.56 -0.32
N ALA A 459 5.04 11.50 0.14
CA ALA A 459 4.60 12.41 1.20
C ALA A 459 5.21 13.81 1.06
N THR A 460 5.13 14.34 -0.16
CA THR A 460 5.52 15.72 -0.45
C THR A 460 4.50 16.36 -1.39
N ASN A 461 4.28 17.67 -1.21
CA ASN A 461 3.51 18.53 -2.12
C ASN A 461 4.41 19.41 -3.00
N GLU A 462 5.73 19.25 -2.88
CA GLU A 462 6.75 20.03 -3.60
C GLU A 462 6.58 19.96 -5.12
N TYR A 463 6.09 18.84 -5.65
CA TYR A 463 6.00 18.59 -7.09
C TYR A 463 4.61 18.84 -7.69
N ARG A 464 3.69 19.45 -6.93
CA ARG A 464 2.27 19.64 -7.34
C ARG A 464 2.10 20.42 -8.64
N ASP A 465 3.12 21.19 -9.02
CA ASP A 465 3.12 22.06 -10.20
C ASP A 465 3.86 21.42 -11.41
N CYS A 466 4.40 20.20 -11.27
CA CYS A 466 5.01 19.45 -12.38
C CYS A 466 3.94 18.98 -13.37
N THR A 467 4.06 19.39 -14.64
CA THR A 467 3.14 19.00 -15.74
C THR A 467 3.50 17.66 -16.35
N SER A 468 4.68 17.12 -16.02
CA SER A 468 5.13 15.80 -16.42
C SER A 468 5.66 14.98 -15.25
N VAL A 469 5.40 13.67 -15.27
CA VAL A 469 5.91 12.71 -14.28
C VAL A 469 6.47 11.49 -14.99
N VAL A 470 7.77 11.23 -14.84
CA VAL A 470 8.48 10.10 -15.46
C VAL A 470 8.89 9.10 -14.39
N LEU A 471 8.34 7.89 -14.45
CA LEU A 471 8.71 6.79 -13.57
C LEU A 471 9.80 5.94 -14.25
N LEU A 472 11.05 6.15 -13.85
CA LEU A 472 12.20 5.38 -14.34
C LEU A 472 12.38 4.12 -13.50
N GLY A 473 12.02 2.99 -14.09
CA GLY A 473 11.82 1.73 -13.38
C GLY A 473 10.41 1.66 -12.78
N THR A 474 10.02 0.48 -12.27
CA THR A 474 8.74 0.26 -11.59
C THR A 474 8.97 -0.53 -10.32
N TYR A 475 8.49 0.00 -9.20
CA TYR A 475 8.62 -0.66 -7.92
C TYR A 475 7.72 -1.90 -7.87
N HIS A 476 8.33 -3.06 -7.60
CA HIS A 476 7.61 -4.30 -7.37
C HIS A 476 7.92 -4.81 -5.97
N TYR A 477 6.88 -5.25 -5.27
CA TYR A 477 7.05 -6.01 -4.05
C TYR A 477 7.48 -7.44 -4.37
N ASP A 478 8.26 -8.04 -3.47
CA ASP A 478 8.56 -9.47 -3.53
C ASP A 478 7.26 -10.29 -3.30
N GLU A 479 7.05 -11.33 -4.11
CA GLU A 479 5.80 -12.10 -4.08
C GLU A 479 5.53 -12.76 -2.72
N ARG A 480 6.60 -13.11 -1.98
CA ARG A 480 6.53 -13.75 -0.66
C ARG A 480 6.17 -12.73 0.41
N VAL A 481 6.71 -11.52 0.30
CA VAL A 481 6.30 -10.37 1.13
C VAL A 481 4.81 -10.09 0.93
N VAL A 482 4.35 -9.93 -0.31
CA VAL A 482 2.93 -9.63 -0.59
C VAL A 482 2.02 -10.75 -0.13
N SER A 483 2.39 -12.01 -0.37
CA SER A 483 1.58 -13.15 0.07
C SER A 483 1.46 -13.21 1.60
N SER A 484 2.53 -12.87 2.31
CA SER A 484 2.54 -12.82 3.78
C SER A 484 1.72 -11.64 4.30
N LEU A 485 1.85 -10.46 3.67
CA LEU A 485 1.06 -9.27 4.02
C LEU A 485 -0.43 -9.49 3.74
N ALA A 486 -0.80 -10.08 2.61
CA ALA A 486 -2.19 -10.38 2.25
C ALA A 486 -2.88 -11.20 3.33
N ARG A 487 -2.18 -12.19 3.88
CA ARG A 487 -2.66 -13.04 4.98
C ARG A 487 -2.71 -12.30 6.30
N ALA A 488 -1.67 -11.51 6.61
CA ALA A 488 -1.67 -10.70 7.81
C ALA A 488 -2.87 -9.75 7.82
N GLN A 489 -3.16 -9.12 6.68
CA GLN A 489 -4.19 -8.12 6.53
C GLN A 489 -5.61 -8.68 6.70
N THR A 490 -5.84 -9.99 6.51
CA THR A 490 -7.15 -10.60 6.87
C THR A 490 -7.39 -10.69 8.38
N ARG A 491 -6.36 -10.40 9.19
CA ARG A 491 -6.33 -10.52 10.66
C ARG A 491 -6.63 -11.95 11.17
N THR A 492 -6.75 -12.91 10.26
CA THR A 492 -7.03 -14.33 10.50
C THR A 492 -6.25 -15.18 9.49
N PRO A 493 -4.91 -15.16 9.55
CA PRO A 493 -4.05 -15.72 8.50
C PRO A 493 -4.13 -17.25 8.34
N GLU A 494 -4.72 -17.94 9.31
CA GLU A 494 -5.02 -19.37 9.24
C GLU A 494 -6.06 -19.67 8.15
N LYS A 495 -7.01 -18.74 7.94
CA LYS A 495 -8.04 -18.86 6.91
C LYS A 495 -7.46 -18.66 5.52
N GLN A 496 -8.02 -19.39 4.54
CA GLN A 496 -7.63 -19.20 3.15
C GLN A 496 -8.09 -17.82 2.66
N VAL A 497 -7.13 -17.02 2.18
CA VAL A 497 -7.42 -15.77 1.46
C VAL A 497 -8.05 -16.17 0.13
N ALA A 498 -9.36 -15.96 -0.02
CA ALA A 498 -10.13 -16.44 -1.17
C ALA A 498 -10.32 -15.37 -2.26
N ASP A 499 -10.19 -14.09 -1.92
CA ASP A 499 -10.74 -13.02 -2.77
C ASP A 499 -9.79 -12.61 -3.91
N TYR A 500 -8.48 -12.73 -3.71
CA TYR A 500 -7.47 -12.32 -4.70
C TYR A 500 -6.30 -13.32 -4.79
N THR A 501 -5.80 -13.49 -6.01
CA THR A 501 -4.52 -14.17 -6.26
C THR A 501 -3.35 -13.27 -5.85
N THR A 502 -2.20 -13.87 -5.49
CA THR A 502 -0.97 -13.11 -5.22
C THR A 502 -0.61 -12.15 -6.35
N ARG A 503 -0.88 -12.55 -7.61
CA ARG A 503 -0.61 -11.72 -8.78
C ARG A 503 -1.52 -10.49 -8.86
N GLU A 504 -2.81 -10.63 -8.56
CA GLU A 504 -3.73 -9.49 -8.49
C GLU A 504 -3.32 -8.52 -7.38
N ILE A 505 -2.90 -9.03 -6.23
CA ILE A 505 -2.40 -8.18 -5.14
C ILE A 505 -1.11 -7.47 -5.57
N LEU A 506 -0.15 -8.17 -6.20
CA LEU A 506 1.07 -7.54 -6.73
C LEU A 506 0.77 -6.43 -7.74
N ASN A 507 -0.06 -6.71 -8.74
CA ASN A 507 -0.48 -5.71 -9.72
C ASN A 507 -1.15 -4.51 -9.03
N SER A 508 -1.97 -4.75 -8.00
CA SER A 508 -2.62 -3.68 -7.23
C SER A 508 -1.65 -2.81 -6.45
N GLN A 509 -0.59 -3.40 -5.89
CA GLN A 509 0.43 -2.62 -5.20
C GLN A 509 1.28 -1.80 -6.18
N THR A 510 1.62 -2.38 -7.33
CA THR A 510 2.30 -1.65 -8.42
C THR A 510 1.45 -0.48 -8.91
N ALA A 511 0.16 -0.70 -9.17
CA ALA A 511 -0.76 0.35 -9.61
C ALA A 511 -0.96 1.43 -8.56
N ALA A 512 -1.09 1.06 -7.28
CA ALA A 512 -1.19 2.01 -6.16
C ALA A 512 0.07 2.89 -6.05
N ASP A 513 1.26 2.33 -6.25
CA ASP A 513 2.53 3.09 -6.22
C ASP A 513 2.62 4.07 -7.41
N ILE A 514 2.26 3.61 -8.62
CA ILE A 514 2.18 4.48 -9.81
C ILE A 514 1.17 5.60 -9.59
N GLN A 515 -0.02 5.28 -9.07
CA GLN A 515 -1.06 6.26 -8.73
C GLN A 515 -0.54 7.31 -7.76
N GLN A 516 0.15 6.89 -6.70
CA GLN A 516 0.73 7.80 -5.71
C GLN A 516 1.79 8.71 -6.33
N ALA A 517 2.65 8.19 -7.21
CA ALA A 517 3.67 8.97 -7.92
C ALA A 517 3.06 9.98 -8.89
N LEU A 518 2.14 9.56 -9.76
CA LEU A 518 1.46 10.47 -10.71
C LEU A 518 0.68 11.57 -9.96
N SER A 519 0.06 11.23 -8.83
CA SER A 519 -0.70 12.18 -8.01
C SER A 519 0.16 13.21 -7.26
N ARG A 520 1.48 13.20 -7.44
CA ARG A 520 2.36 14.27 -6.97
C ARG A 520 2.46 15.41 -7.97
N GLY A 521 2.20 15.17 -9.25
CA GLY A 521 2.20 16.20 -10.28
C GLY A 521 0.89 17.00 -10.34
N MET A 522 0.76 17.75 -11.44
CA MET A 522 -0.33 18.68 -11.71
C MET A 522 -1.72 18.04 -11.69
N CYS A 523 -1.84 16.73 -11.95
CA CYS A 523 -3.12 16.03 -11.93
C CYS A 523 -3.78 16.00 -10.54
N ARG A 524 -3.04 16.33 -9.46
CA ARG A 524 -3.58 16.56 -8.12
C ARG A 524 -4.47 17.79 -8.07
N SER A 525 -4.08 18.86 -8.75
CA SER A 525 -4.86 20.08 -8.88
C SER A 525 -6.13 19.82 -9.67
N VAL A 526 -7.19 20.53 -9.32
CA VAL A 526 -8.50 20.40 -9.98
C VAL A 526 -8.83 21.65 -10.78
N MET A 527 -9.63 21.46 -11.81
CA MET A 527 -10.29 22.51 -12.58
C MET A 527 -11.72 22.07 -12.86
N LYS A 528 -12.64 23.03 -13.08
CA LYS A 528 -14.01 22.71 -13.50
C LYS A 528 -14.08 22.69 -15.02
N ALA A 529 -14.69 21.66 -15.57
CA ALA A 529 -15.02 21.58 -16.99
C ALA A 529 -16.43 21.00 -17.12
N ALA A 530 -17.38 21.78 -17.65
CA ALA A 530 -18.78 21.37 -17.84
C ALA A 530 -19.43 20.79 -16.56
N ASP A 531 -19.31 21.49 -15.44
CA ASP A 531 -19.82 21.08 -14.11
C ASP A 531 -19.23 19.78 -13.52
N ILE A 532 -18.21 19.23 -14.16
CA ILE A 532 -17.46 18.07 -13.67
C ILE A 532 -16.09 18.53 -13.17
N ILE A 533 -15.64 17.95 -12.06
CA ILE A 533 -14.28 18.16 -11.57
C ILE A 533 -13.31 17.35 -12.40
N GLN A 534 -12.34 18.05 -12.98
CA GLN A 534 -11.33 17.52 -13.85
C GLN A 534 -9.94 17.69 -13.23
N ALA A 535 -9.06 16.71 -13.39
CA ALA A 535 -7.64 16.90 -13.16
C ALA A 535 -7.07 17.92 -14.16
N LYS A 536 -6.17 18.80 -13.69
CA LYS A 536 -5.41 19.65 -14.62
C LYS A 536 -4.55 18.79 -15.57
N PRO A 537 -4.27 19.26 -16.80
CA PRO A 537 -3.51 18.50 -17.79
C PRO A 537 -2.12 18.09 -17.29
N MET A 538 -1.77 16.83 -17.55
CA MET A 538 -0.48 16.26 -17.16
C MET A 538 -0.13 15.07 -18.05
N VAL A 539 1.16 14.81 -18.25
CA VAL A 539 1.63 13.61 -18.92
C VAL A 539 2.44 12.74 -17.95
N GLY A 540 2.14 11.45 -17.92
CA GLY A 540 2.89 10.43 -17.21
C GLY A 540 3.67 9.54 -18.17
N PHE A 541 4.78 8.97 -17.69
CA PHE A 541 5.44 7.84 -18.34
C PHE A 541 5.70 6.72 -17.34
N VAL A 542 5.48 5.48 -17.77
CA VAL A 542 5.85 4.27 -17.04
C VAL A 542 6.29 3.18 -18.02
N ALA A 543 7.18 2.29 -17.60
CA ALA A 543 7.46 1.07 -18.34
C ALA A 543 6.94 -0.16 -17.58
N LEU A 544 6.16 -1.01 -18.23
CA LEU A 544 5.54 -2.18 -17.63
C LEU A 544 5.89 -3.43 -18.41
N SER A 545 6.14 -4.54 -17.70
CA SER A 545 6.33 -5.82 -18.37
C SER A 545 5.02 -6.34 -18.96
N SER A 546 5.09 -7.10 -20.05
CA SER A 546 3.91 -7.76 -20.66
C SER A 546 3.03 -8.50 -19.67
N ARG A 547 3.65 -9.08 -18.62
CA ARG A 547 2.97 -9.92 -17.64
C ARG A 547 2.12 -9.11 -16.66
N GLU A 548 2.48 -7.86 -16.38
CA GLU A 548 1.74 -7.01 -15.42
C GLU A 548 0.90 -5.94 -16.08
N GLN A 549 1.27 -5.55 -17.30
CA GLN A 549 0.66 -4.43 -18.03
C GLN A 549 -0.86 -4.46 -17.95
N HIS A 550 -1.52 -5.56 -18.33
CA HIS A 550 -2.98 -5.66 -18.29
C HIS A 550 -3.58 -5.32 -16.91
N GLY A 551 -3.17 -6.07 -15.87
CA GLY A 551 -3.76 -5.92 -14.54
C GLY A 551 -3.36 -4.62 -13.83
N VAL A 552 -2.20 -4.02 -14.19
CA VAL A 552 -1.82 -2.70 -13.66
C VAL A 552 -2.62 -1.59 -14.36
N LEU A 553 -2.74 -1.63 -15.69
CA LEU A 553 -3.47 -0.61 -16.45
C LEU A 553 -4.97 -0.63 -16.14
N GLU A 554 -5.58 -1.80 -16.00
CA GLU A 554 -6.99 -1.93 -15.56
C GLU A 554 -7.24 -1.21 -14.22
N LEU A 555 -6.35 -1.41 -13.25
CA LEU A 555 -6.45 -0.76 -11.94
C LEU A 555 -6.16 0.74 -12.00
N LEU A 556 -5.29 1.19 -12.92
CA LEU A 556 -5.04 2.61 -13.14
C LEU A 556 -6.22 3.31 -13.82
N GLU A 557 -6.95 2.66 -14.73
CA GLU A 557 -8.20 3.20 -15.28
C GLU A 557 -9.28 3.34 -14.21
N GLU A 558 -9.33 2.40 -13.26
CA GLU A 558 -10.21 2.50 -12.09
C GLU A 558 -9.81 3.66 -11.16
N ALA A 559 -8.50 3.84 -10.92
CA ALA A 559 -7.97 4.91 -10.06
C ALA A 559 -8.06 6.31 -10.69
N PHE A 560 -7.95 6.39 -12.03
CA PHE A 560 -7.97 7.62 -12.82
C PHE A 560 -9.06 7.57 -13.89
N PRO A 561 -10.35 7.72 -13.52
CA PRO A 561 -11.45 7.63 -14.48
C PRO A 561 -11.26 8.58 -15.66
N GLY A 562 -11.13 8.03 -16.87
CA GLY A 562 -10.94 8.81 -18.10
C GLY A 562 -9.50 8.96 -18.58
N ILE A 563 -8.51 8.42 -17.86
CA ILE A 563 -7.10 8.50 -18.28
C ILE A 563 -6.90 8.03 -19.73
N ARG A 564 -6.06 8.73 -20.49
CA ARG A 564 -5.67 8.30 -21.83
C ARG A 564 -4.39 7.50 -21.76
N ILE A 565 -4.46 6.20 -22.04
CA ILE A 565 -3.30 5.31 -21.98
C ILE A 565 -2.79 5.06 -23.40
N LEU A 566 -1.59 5.51 -23.70
CA LEU A 566 -0.96 5.41 -25.01
C LEU A 566 0.28 4.52 -24.96
N ASP A 567 0.50 3.76 -26.02
CA ASP A 567 1.76 3.06 -26.21
C ASP A 567 2.85 4.07 -26.59
N TYR A 568 3.97 4.03 -25.88
CA TYR A 568 5.03 5.03 -26.02
C TYR A 568 5.69 5.02 -27.41
N GLU A 569 5.79 3.85 -28.04
CA GLU A 569 6.49 3.67 -29.32
C GLU A 569 5.58 4.06 -30.49
N THR A 570 4.34 3.61 -30.47
CA THR A 570 3.37 3.80 -31.56
C THR A 570 2.49 5.03 -31.39
N LEU A 571 2.44 5.62 -30.18
CA LEU A 571 1.55 6.72 -29.78
C LEU A 571 0.05 6.40 -29.93
N ARG A 572 -0.29 5.12 -30.10
CA ARG A 572 -1.69 4.67 -30.25
C ARG A 572 -2.29 4.33 -28.88
N PRO A 573 -3.61 4.51 -28.71
CA PRO A 573 -4.30 4.03 -27.52
C PRO A 573 -4.06 2.55 -27.29
N ILE A 574 -3.73 2.17 -26.05
CA ILE A 574 -3.64 0.77 -25.65
C ILE A 574 -5.05 0.29 -25.30
N SER A 575 -5.59 -0.64 -26.08
CA SER A 575 -6.79 -1.36 -25.68
C SER A 575 -6.44 -2.33 -24.55
N LEU A 576 -7.17 -2.29 -23.43
CA LEU A 576 -6.99 -3.28 -22.36
C LEU A 576 -7.15 -4.71 -22.87
N VAL A 577 -8.01 -4.94 -23.86
CA VAL A 577 -8.20 -6.26 -24.51
C VAL A 577 -6.91 -6.73 -25.18
N ASP A 578 -6.18 -5.82 -25.84
CA ASP A 578 -4.94 -6.16 -26.54
C ASP A 578 -3.81 -6.52 -25.56
N THR A 579 -3.86 -5.99 -24.34
CA THR A 579 -2.91 -6.34 -23.28
C THR A 579 -3.19 -7.68 -22.61
N MET A 580 -4.38 -8.27 -22.81
CA MET A 580 -4.75 -9.54 -22.19
C MET A 580 -3.90 -10.68 -22.73
N SER A 581 -3.40 -11.52 -21.82
CA SER A 581 -2.86 -12.82 -22.22
C SER A 581 -3.93 -13.63 -22.95
N THR A 582 -3.54 -14.49 -23.89
CA THR A 582 -4.49 -15.34 -24.62
C THR A 582 -5.40 -16.13 -23.67
N THR A 583 -4.85 -16.66 -22.56
CA THR A 583 -5.65 -17.36 -21.53
C THR A 583 -6.68 -16.47 -20.85
N GLU A 584 -6.35 -15.22 -20.53
CA GLU A 584 -7.29 -14.28 -19.90
C GLU A 584 -8.39 -13.88 -20.89
N LEU A 585 -8.01 -13.56 -22.13
CA LEU A 585 -8.95 -13.22 -23.19
C LEU A 585 -9.92 -14.38 -23.47
N THR A 586 -9.40 -15.60 -23.60
CA THR A 586 -10.21 -16.82 -23.73
C THR A 586 -11.14 -17.02 -22.54
N ALA A 587 -10.67 -16.80 -21.30
CA ALA A 587 -11.51 -16.94 -20.10
C ALA A 587 -12.66 -15.92 -20.07
N ARG A 588 -12.39 -14.67 -20.46
CA ARG A 588 -13.38 -13.61 -20.57
C ARG A 588 -14.42 -13.92 -21.64
N CYS A 589 -14.00 -14.20 -22.88
CA CYS A 589 -14.91 -14.54 -23.97
C CYS A 589 -15.72 -15.80 -23.67
N LEU A 590 -15.14 -16.77 -22.96
CA LEU A 590 -15.86 -17.94 -22.47
C LEU A 590 -16.96 -17.55 -21.47
N ALA A 591 -16.66 -16.73 -20.47
CA ALA A 591 -17.65 -16.28 -19.49
C ALA A 591 -18.78 -15.46 -20.14
N ASP A 592 -18.43 -14.51 -21.02
CA ASP A 592 -19.38 -13.66 -21.73
C ASP A 592 -20.29 -14.50 -22.65
N HIS A 593 -19.72 -15.48 -23.35
CA HIS A 593 -20.50 -16.42 -24.16
C HIS A 593 -21.45 -17.25 -23.29
N LEU A 594 -20.98 -17.79 -22.15
CA LEU A 594 -21.84 -18.57 -21.24
C LEU A 594 -22.98 -17.73 -20.66
N HIS A 595 -22.76 -16.46 -20.33
CA HIS A 595 -23.82 -15.56 -19.86
C HIS A 595 -24.85 -15.18 -20.92
N SER A 596 -24.46 -15.18 -22.19
CA SER A 596 -25.40 -14.89 -23.29
C SER A 596 -26.29 -16.08 -23.67
N LEU A 597 -26.00 -17.28 -23.15
CA LEU A 597 -26.81 -18.47 -23.37
C LEU A 597 -28.04 -18.50 -22.44
N PRO A 598 -29.20 -19.03 -22.90
CA PRO A 598 -30.40 -19.14 -22.07
C PRO A 598 -30.19 -20.01 -20.80
N PRO A 599 -30.90 -19.73 -19.69
CA PRO A 599 -30.90 -20.58 -18.50
C PRO A 599 -31.27 -22.04 -18.81
N ALA A 600 -30.82 -22.97 -17.97
CA ALA A 600 -31.05 -24.42 -18.11
C ALA A 600 -30.53 -25.07 -19.41
N THR A 601 -29.66 -24.38 -20.17
CA THR A 601 -29.00 -24.98 -21.33
C THR A 601 -27.78 -25.82 -20.93
N SER A 602 -27.53 -26.88 -21.71
CA SER A 602 -26.25 -27.58 -21.70
C SER A 602 -25.59 -27.51 -23.07
N ARG A 603 -24.29 -27.21 -23.08
CA ARG A 603 -23.49 -27.07 -24.29
C ARG A 603 -22.24 -27.93 -24.21
N LYS A 604 -21.95 -28.68 -25.29
CA LYS A 604 -20.72 -29.46 -25.40
C LYS A 604 -19.51 -28.51 -25.37
N ARG A 605 -18.49 -28.82 -24.57
CA ARG A 605 -17.27 -28.02 -24.42
C ARG A 605 -16.57 -27.74 -25.74
N ALA A 606 -16.56 -28.71 -26.66
CA ALA A 606 -16.00 -28.53 -28.00
C ALA A 606 -16.72 -27.44 -28.81
N SER A 607 -18.06 -27.37 -28.73
CA SER A 607 -18.84 -26.34 -29.42
C SER A 607 -18.61 -24.95 -28.81
N VAL A 608 -18.56 -24.86 -27.48
CA VAL A 608 -18.25 -23.60 -26.79
C VAL A 608 -16.84 -23.13 -27.15
N ARG A 609 -15.87 -24.04 -27.24
CA ARG A 609 -14.49 -23.71 -27.63
C ARG A 609 -14.39 -23.13 -29.03
N VAL A 610 -15.06 -23.73 -30.02
CA VAL A 610 -15.07 -23.19 -31.40
C VAL A 610 -15.60 -21.76 -31.42
N GLU A 611 -16.65 -21.48 -30.66
CA GLU A 611 -17.22 -20.13 -30.58
C GLU A 611 -16.29 -19.14 -29.87
N VAL A 612 -15.59 -19.56 -28.81
CA VAL A 612 -14.59 -18.71 -28.15
C VAL A 612 -13.37 -18.46 -29.04
N GLU A 613 -12.90 -19.45 -29.80
CA GLU A 613 -11.83 -19.27 -30.79
C GLU A 613 -12.26 -18.26 -31.87
N ARG A 614 -13.53 -18.30 -32.30
CA ARG A 614 -14.11 -17.31 -33.21
C ARG A 614 -14.15 -15.91 -32.60
N LEU A 615 -14.61 -15.77 -31.36
CA LEU A 615 -14.72 -14.48 -30.66
C LEU A 615 -13.37 -13.84 -30.33
N THR A 616 -12.36 -14.66 -30.07
CA THR A 616 -11.02 -14.17 -29.71
C THR A 616 -10.12 -13.90 -30.92
N GLU A 617 -10.50 -14.37 -32.11
CA GLU A 617 -9.68 -14.36 -33.32
C GLU A 617 -8.27 -14.97 -33.10
N ARG A 618 -8.17 -15.91 -32.14
CA ARG A 618 -6.90 -16.53 -31.72
C ARG A 618 -7.08 -18.05 -31.64
N SER A 619 -6.05 -18.78 -32.06
CA SER A 619 -5.99 -20.22 -31.81
C SER A 619 -5.84 -20.49 -30.31
N VAL A 620 -6.77 -21.25 -29.74
CA VAL A 620 -6.76 -21.62 -28.33
C VAL A 620 -6.21 -23.03 -28.21
N THR A 621 -5.01 -23.19 -27.67
CA THR A 621 -4.47 -24.55 -27.44
C THR A 621 -5.24 -25.28 -26.34
N PRO A 622 -5.22 -26.63 -26.28
CA PRO A 622 -5.87 -27.38 -25.20
C PRO A 622 -5.40 -27.00 -23.78
N LYS A 623 -4.16 -26.49 -23.63
CA LYS A 623 -3.66 -25.96 -22.36
C LYS A 623 -4.34 -24.64 -22.01
N ILE A 624 -4.33 -23.68 -22.93
CA ILE A 624 -4.99 -22.36 -22.76
C ILE A 624 -6.47 -22.55 -22.44
N TRP A 625 -7.15 -23.44 -23.15
CA TRP A 625 -8.56 -23.76 -22.90
C TRP A 625 -8.78 -24.26 -21.46
N ARG A 626 -8.03 -25.28 -21.02
CA ARG A 626 -8.15 -25.82 -19.65
C ARG A 626 -7.87 -24.76 -18.58
N ASP A 627 -6.86 -23.93 -18.79
CA ASP A 627 -6.52 -22.86 -17.86
C ASP A 627 -7.62 -21.79 -17.82
N ALA A 628 -8.22 -21.46 -18.97
CA ALA A 628 -9.34 -20.53 -19.07
C ALA A 628 -10.60 -21.08 -18.38
N GLU A 629 -10.96 -22.34 -18.60
CA GLU A 629 -12.08 -22.99 -17.91
C GLU A 629 -11.88 -23.00 -16.39
N LYS A 630 -10.67 -23.35 -15.93
CA LYS A 630 -10.30 -23.33 -14.51
C LYS A 630 -10.52 -21.94 -13.92
N ARG A 631 -10.14 -20.88 -14.64
CA ARG A 631 -10.35 -19.48 -14.21
C ARG A 631 -11.81 -19.09 -14.15
N VAL A 632 -12.61 -19.42 -15.18
CA VAL A 632 -14.05 -19.11 -15.20
C VAL A 632 -14.75 -19.73 -13.99
N VAL A 633 -14.42 -20.98 -13.66
CA VAL A 633 -14.96 -21.67 -12.48
C VAL A 633 -14.41 -21.07 -11.18
N SER A 634 -13.08 -20.95 -11.04
CA SER A 634 -12.45 -20.55 -9.78
C SER A 634 -12.75 -19.11 -9.38
N LYS A 635 -12.80 -18.20 -10.35
CA LYS A 635 -13.12 -16.78 -10.15
C LYS A 635 -14.62 -16.49 -10.16
N LYS A 636 -15.46 -17.54 -10.30
CA LYS A 636 -16.91 -17.40 -10.39
C LYS A 636 -17.32 -16.38 -11.47
N MET A 637 -16.62 -16.39 -12.61
CA MET A 637 -16.91 -15.46 -13.72
C MET A 637 -18.24 -15.80 -14.39
N ALA A 638 -18.69 -17.05 -14.30
CA ALA A 638 -20.01 -17.51 -14.74
C ALA A 638 -20.65 -18.34 -13.61
N ARG A 639 -21.19 -17.67 -12.59
CA ARG A 639 -21.62 -18.30 -11.31
C ARG A 639 -22.60 -19.45 -11.48
N ASP A 640 -23.46 -19.33 -12.48
CA ASP A 640 -24.54 -20.27 -12.72
C ASP A 640 -24.09 -21.46 -13.58
N TRP A 641 -22.83 -21.49 -14.03
CA TRP A 641 -22.34 -22.51 -14.95
C TRP A 641 -21.34 -23.47 -14.27
N LYS A 642 -21.56 -24.78 -14.46
CA LYS A 642 -20.65 -25.83 -14.00
C LYS A 642 -20.25 -26.76 -15.14
N ILE A 643 -19.08 -27.37 -15.02
CA ILE A 643 -18.62 -28.40 -15.95
C ILE A 643 -19.16 -29.76 -15.48
N LYS A 644 -19.99 -30.41 -16.30
CA LYS A 644 -20.47 -31.79 -16.10
C LYS A 644 -19.99 -32.66 -17.25
N GLY A 645 -18.94 -33.44 -17.01
CA GLY A 645 -18.28 -34.28 -18.02
C GLY A 645 -17.72 -33.45 -19.19
N HIS A 646 -18.27 -33.65 -20.39
CA HIS A 646 -17.87 -32.95 -21.61
C HIS A 646 -18.74 -31.73 -21.92
N SER A 647 -19.57 -31.28 -20.98
CA SER A 647 -20.51 -30.18 -21.19
C SER A 647 -20.41 -29.11 -20.12
N TRP A 648 -20.70 -27.88 -20.52
CA TRP A 648 -21.09 -26.80 -19.62
C TRP A 648 -22.61 -26.93 -19.37
N THR A 649 -23.03 -26.79 -18.12
CA THR A 649 -24.43 -26.87 -17.70
C THR A 649 -24.75 -25.70 -16.78
N ASN A 650 -25.76 -24.93 -17.15
CA ASN A 650 -26.34 -23.90 -16.30
C ASN A 650 -27.12 -24.59 -15.14
N CYS A 651 -26.83 -24.21 -13.90
CA CYS A 651 -27.26 -24.88 -12.67
C CYS A 651 -28.32 -24.09 -11.91
#